data_AF-A0A4U5W858-F1
#
_entry.id   AF-A0A4U5W858-F1
#
_cell.length_a   1.000
_cell.length_b   1.000
_cell.length_c   1.000
_cell.angle_alpha   90.00
_cell.angle_beta   90.00
_cell.angle_gamma   90.00
#
_symmetry.space_group_name_H-M   'P 1'
#
loop_
_entity.id
_entity.type
_entity.pdbx_description
1 polymer ?
#
loop_
_entity_poly.entity_id
_entity_poly.type
_entity_poly.pdbx_seq_one_letter_code
_entity_poly.pdbx_strand_id
1 'polypeptide(L)'
;MSLRRRQAAAPPPEPADTLAVVVGVEAYAAGGGWSLDGPALDACRFAGWLTERGVPADQVTLLLAPLERNAPAVAAAAGEVPVRPADSATVRAVLTELRRRTSGLLVVYWGGHGVIEDEERRLLYADATSDDQRNLNLTVLLRSLRSSTYSGHPRQLVLVDACALPARRAADRLPDERFAEGRPDLWREQWVLTAASPGEAATNDDARGTGLFSAVLREELTRLPQRWPPDAESLRDAVLDEFEKLRAAGQARQMPSHLWFRSRGAEHLALDLGAPPGASGRTSSELLSHAEFRALREILDGAPAPQGLRELFRDATRDVPGCAPPALSDDLLSTVRALRGPVSPRPLFHFLVRLAAASDRVTQDRLWEWLNETAPRWGVELAELHELDGQLRRTHVVFRLRPDLLGEGFQVTGWSVHDAEVRQEAYTDSEPWDLPRVALELGEVIADYAGDLQAVAPVVEFLLPLALLDQEVEALPVRVQQRSGPVGELCPVVVRPLERLDDGAARNALRTRWKGLAACGDGYARDAIHWVLGGGTPQEAADHGPEGRCTPGDAHVCAALAYTRPHGPAEDPALREVLDAGMPVALWHRAAPERPDRRTALEAVLNGRALRDLPDVVRRQRTAARHPNATPEHAGNGLVLLWDDPDRLPPELRWQPPVLSGAAP
;
A
#
# COMPACT_ATOMS: atom_id res chain seq x y z
N MET A 1 -23.31 -33.86 11.05
CA MET A 1 -22.35 -33.74 12.17
C MET A 1 -20.99 -33.38 11.58
N SER A 2 -20.77 -32.09 11.31
CA SER A 2 -19.88 -31.22 12.11
C SER A 2 -18.44 -31.73 12.21
N LEU A 3 -17.55 -31.15 11.39
CA LEU A 3 -16.17 -30.85 11.77
C LEU A 3 -15.67 -29.66 10.92
N ARG A 4 -16.47 -28.58 10.86
CA ARG A 4 -15.91 -27.22 10.71
C ARG A 4 -15.29 -26.84 12.05
N ARG A 5 -14.15 -27.43 12.40
CA ARG A 5 -13.27 -26.81 13.40
C ARG A 5 -12.66 -25.59 12.71
N ARG A 6 -13.29 -24.42 12.91
CA ARG A 6 -12.54 -23.17 12.95
C ARG A 6 -11.49 -23.37 14.04
N GLN A 7 -10.28 -23.82 13.68
CA GLN A 7 -9.14 -23.66 14.57
C GLN A 7 -8.90 -22.16 14.62
N ALA A 8 -9.30 -21.54 15.75
CA ALA A 8 -8.81 -20.23 16.13
C ALA A 8 -7.29 -20.21 15.91
N ALA A 9 -6.76 -19.08 15.42
CA ALA A 9 -5.31 -18.90 15.36
C ALA A 9 -4.74 -19.31 16.72
N ALA A 10 -3.82 -20.28 16.74
CA ALA A 10 -3.21 -20.72 17.97
C ALA A 10 -2.67 -19.48 18.71
N PRO A 11 -2.82 -19.38 20.05
CA PRO A 11 -2.29 -18.27 20.80
C PRO A 11 -0.82 -18.05 20.45
N PRO A 12 -0.32 -16.79 20.48
CA PRO A 12 1.10 -16.53 20.24
C PRO A 12 1.93 -17.41 21.19
N PRO A 13 3.00 -18.07 20.70
CA PRO A 13 3.79 -18.94 21.54
C PRO A 13 4.41 -18.13 22.68
N GLU A 14 4.61 -18.77 23.82
CA GLU A 14 5.28 -18.20 24.98
C GLU A 14 6.68 -18.82 25.14
N PRO A 15 7.62 -18.17 25.86
CA PRO A 15 8.94 -18.73 26.11
C PRO A 15 8.90 -20.13 26.74
N ALA A 16 7.94 -20.37 27.64
CA ALA A 16 7.73 -21.66 28.30
C ALA A 16 7.28 -22.80 27.38
N ASP A 17 6.82 -22.49 26.16
CA ASP A 17 6.36 -23.44 25.14
C ASP A 17 7.34 -23.48 23.93
N THR A 18 8.61 -23.11 24.16
CA THR A 18 9.64 -23.08 23.12
C THR A 18 10.65 -24.20 23.31
N LEU A 19 10.84 -25.03 22.28
CA LEU A 19 11.94 -25.98 22.21
C LEU A 19 13.08 -25.43 21.37
N ALA A 20 14.31 -25.62 21.81
CA ALA A 20 15.48 -25.18 21.08
C ALA A 20 16.53 -26.29 20.90
N VAL A 21 17.05 -26.40 19.69
CA VAL A 21 18.24 -27.22 19.37
C VAL A 21 19.33 -26.28 18.89
N VAL A 22 20.42 -26.21 19.65
CA VAL A 22 21.49 -25.22 19.44
C VAL A 22 22.80 -25.98 19.25
N VAL A 23 23.38 -25.87 18.06
CA VAL A 23 24.55 -26.64 17.64
C VAL A 23 25.75 -25.71 17.45
N GLY A 24 26.90 -26.10 17.99
CA GLY A 24 28.17 -25.37 17.83
C GLY A 24 29.34 -26.33 17.66
N VAL A 25 29.91 -26.37 16.45
CA VAL A 25 30.99 -27.31 16.09
C VAL A 25 32.28 -26.56 15.81
N GLU A 26 33.32 -26.83 16.59
CA GLU A 26 34.65 -26.22 16.46
C GLU A 26 35.71 -27.26 16.12
N ALA A 27 35.65 -28.43 16.76
CA ALA A 27 36.55 -29.55 16.57
C ALA A 27 35.92 -30.59 15.62
N TYR A 28 36.69 -30.97 14.59
CA TYR A 28 36.29 -31.94 13.57
C TYR A 28 37.27 -33.11 13.54
N ALA A 29 36.77 -34.33 13.30
CA ALA A 29 37.59 -35.53 13.13
C ALA A 29 38.54 -35.44 11.91
N ALA A 30 38.27 -34.55 10.95
CA ALA A 30 39.15 -34.20 9.84
C ALA A 30 40.48 -33.52 10.25
N GLY A 31 40.61 -33.09 11.51
CA GLY A 31 41.84 -32.56 12.09
C GLY A 31 41.96 -31.03 12.06
N GLY A 32 43.15 -30.53 12.39
CA GLY A 32 43.40 -29.11 12.68
C GLY A 32 43.08 -28.13 11.55
N GLY A 33 43.16 -28.57 10.28
CA GLY A 33 42.82 -27.73 9.12
C GLY A 33 41.33 -27.42 8.97
N TRP A 34 40.48 -28.09 9.76
CA TRP A 34 39.03 -27.88 9.81
C TRP A 34 38.59 -27.22 11.12
N SER A 35 39.52 -26.94 12.03
CA SER A 35 39.19 -26.31 13.31
C SER A 35 38.63 -24.90 13.10
N LEU A 36 37.55 -24.57 13.80
CA LEU A 36 36.88 -23.27 13.71
C LEU A 36 36.66 -22.72 15.13
N ASP A 37 37.29 -21.60 15.49
CA ASP A 37 37.24 -21.06 16.85
C ASP A 37 36.03 -20.14 17.06
N GLY A 38 35.14 -20.44 18.01
CA GLY A 38 34.00 -19.59 18.34
C GLY A 38 32.61 -20.24 18.30
N PRO A 39 32.27 -21.11 17.32
CA PRO A 39 30.92 -21.67 17.20
C PRO A 39 30.35 -22.32 18.46
N ALA A 40 31.17 -22.98 19.30
CA ALA A 40 30.66 -23.60 20.53
C ALA A 40 30.34 -22.53 21.59
N LEU A 41 31.13 -21.46 21.67
CA LEU A 41 30.83 -20.33 22.54
C LEU A 41 29.62 -19.53 22.04
N ASP A 42 29.46 -19.35 20.74
CA ASP A 42 28.28 -18.69 20.16
C ASP A 42 26.99 -19.46 20.43
N ALA A 43 27.03 -20.79 20.29
CA ALA A 43 25.94 -21.66 20.70
C ALA A 43 25.59 -21.48 22.19
N CYS A 44 26.58 -21.44 23.09
CA CYS A 44 26.33 -21.20 24.52
C CYS A 44 25.73 -19.81 24.78
N ARG A 45 26.25 -18.75 24.13
CA ARG A 45 25.72 -17.38 24.25
C ARG A 45 24.28 -17.30 23.76
N PHE A 46 23.95 -17.98 22.67
CA PHE A 46 22.58 -18.03 22.14
C PHE A 46 21.63 -18.81 23.06
N ALA A 47 22.09 -19.94 23.64
CA ALA A 47 21.32 -20.67 24.64
C ALA A 47 21.10 -19.84 25.92
N GLY A 48 22.11 -19.10 26.38
CA GLY A 48 21.97 -18.16 27.50
C GLY A 48 20.94 -17.06 27.21
N TRP A 49 20.94 -16.51 26.00
CA TRP A 49 19.91 -15.55 25.58
C TRP A 49 18.49 -16.16 25.60
N LEU A 50 18.32 -17.42 25.17
CA LEU A 50 17.02 -18.10 25.24
C LEU A 50 16.54 -18.25 26.69
N THR A 51 17.42 -18.67 27.60
CA THR A 51 17.06 -18.86 29.02
C THR A 51 16.79 -17.54 29.73
N GLU A 52 17.55 -16.47 29.42
CA GLU A 52 17.28 -15.10 29.88
C GLU A 52 15.90 -14.59 29.44
N ARG A 53 15.40 -15.05 28.29
CA ARG A 53 14.06 -14.73 27.78
C ARG A 53 12.95 -15.63 28.35
N GLY A 54 13.29 -16.53 29.27
CA GLY A 54 12.32 -17.38 29.97
C GLY A 54 12.07 -18.74 29.32
N VAL A 55 12.89 -19.16 28.35
CA VAL A 55 12.85 -20.55 27.83
C VAL A 55 13.46 -21.48 28.88
N PRO A 56 12.75 -22.53 29.34
CA PRO A 56 13.28 -23.45 30.34
C PRO A 56 14.55 -24.16 29.88
N ALA A 57 15.54 -24.31 30.77
CA ALA A 57 16.84 -24.90 30.42
C ALA A 57 16.72 -26.35 29.89
N ASP A 58 15.75 -27.13 30.37
CA ASP A 58 15.44 -28.50 29.92
C ASP A 58 14.73 -28.56 28.55
N GLN A 59 14.28 -27.42 28.04
CA GLN A 59 13.73 -27.25 26.70
C GLN A 59 14.78 -26.80 25.66
N VAL A 60 15.98 -26.43 26.12
CA VAL A 60 17.13 -26.12 25.26
C VAL A 60 18.08 -27.32 25.26
N THR A 61 18.48 -27.80 24.07
CA THR A 61 19.50 -28.84 23.93
C THR A 61 20.72 -28.27 23.22
N LEU A 62 21.86 -28.24 23.92
CA LEU A 62 23.15 -27.84 23.35
C LEU A 62 23.87 -29.05 22.77
N LEU A 63 24.25 -28.97 21.50
CA LEU A 63 25.03 -29.98 20.79
C LEU A 63 26.39 -29.37 20.44
N LEU A 64 27.44 -29.73 21.18
CA LEU A 64 28.72 -29.04 21.13
C LEU A 64 29.88 -29.98 20.79
N ALA A 65 30.85 -29.45 20.06
CA ALA A 65 32.17 -30.05 19.86
C ALA A 65 33.24 -28.96 19.94
N PRO A 66 33.54 -28.46 21.16
CA PRO A 66 34.47 -27.34 21.33
C PRO A 66 35.93 -27.77 21.08
N LEU A 67 36.78 -26.82 20.72
CA LEU A 67 38.22 -27.03 20.75
C LEU A 67 38.69 -27.23 22.19
N GLU A 68 39.76 -28.00 22.40
CA GLU A 68 40.26 -28.30 23.75
C GLU A 68 40.53 -27.04 24.58
N ARG A 69 41.06 -25.99 23.94
CA ARG A 69 41.30 -24.69 24.59
C ARG A 69 40.02 -23.97 25.05
N ASN A 70 38.90 -24.19 24.38
CA ASN A 70 37.63 -23.54 24.65
C ASN A 70 36.75 -24.34 25.62
N ALA A 71 37.04 -25.63 25.83
CA ALA A 71 36.25 -26.51 26.68
C ALA A 71 35.94 -25.94 28.08
N PRO A 72 36.88 -25.30 28.82
CA PRO A 72 36.57 -24.68 30.11
C PRO A 72 35.57 -23.51 30.02
N ALA A 73 35.74 -22.65 29.01
CA ALA A 73 34.87 -21.50 28.80
C ALA A 73 33.46 -21.93 28.35
N VAL A 74 33.40 -22.94 27.50
CA VAL A 74 32.15 -23.56 27.02
C VAL A 74 31.38 -24.22 28.16
N ALA A 75 32.08 -24.98 29.02
CA ALA A 75 31.46 -25.59 30.19
C ALA A 75 30.88 -24.54 31.16
N ALA A 76 31.58 -23.43 31.36
CA ALA A 76 31.08 -22.32 32.18
C ALA A 76 29.87 -21.61 31.53
N ALA A 77 29.91 -21.39 30.21
CA ALA A 77 28.87 -20.68 29.48
C ALA A 77 27.59 -21.50 29.26
N ALA A 78 27.68 -22.83 29.19
CA ALA A 78 26.52 -23.71 29.03
C ALA A 78 25.59 -23.70 30.26
N GLY A 79 26.13 -23.44 31.46
CA GLY A 79 25.35 -23.34 32.69
C GLY A 79 24.55 -24.62 32.99
N GLU A 80 23.24 -24.48 33.19
CA GLU A 80 22.32 -25.57 33.51
C GLU A 80 21.74 -26.28 32.26
N VAL A 81 22.07 -25.80 31.06
CA VAL A 81 21.50 -26.32 29.81
C VAL A 81 22.11 -27.70 29.50
N PRO A 82 21.31 -28.72 29.15
CA PRO A 82 21.80 -30.03 28.75
C PRO A 82 22.75 -29.97 27.55
N VAL A 83 24.00 -30.41 27.75
CA VAL A 83 25.02 -30.51 26.71
C VAL A 83 25.19 -31.96 26.24
N ARG A 84 25.19 -32.16 24.92
CA ARG A 84 25.45 -33.44 24.25
C ARG A 84 26.50 -33.24 23.14
N PRO A 85 27.22 -34.28 22.69
CA PRO A 85 28.17 -34.17 21.57
C PRO A 85 27.50 -33.77 20.25
N ALA A 86 28.18 -32.96 19.42
CA ALA A 86 27.72 -32.58 18.08
C ALA A 86 28.08 -33.59 16.96
N ASP A 87 28.13 -34.88 17.28
CA ASP A 87 28.37 -35.94 16.30
C ASP A 87 27.08 -36.35 15.57
N SER A 88 27.24 -36.96 14.39
CA SER A 88 26.15 -37.36 13.52
C SER A 88 25.10 -38.27 14.19
N ALA A 89 25.52 -39.16 15.09
CA ALA A 89 24.62 -40.07 15.79
C ALA A 89 23.74 -39.33 16.81
N THR A 90 24.36 -38.44 17.57
CA THR A 90 23.71 -37.67 18.63
C THR A 90 22.77 -36.61 18.07
N VAL A 91 23.19 -35.86 17.04
CA VAL A 91 22.32 -34.87 16.38
C VAL A 91 21.07 -35.56 15.82
N ARG A 92 21.23 -36.69 15.14
CA ARG A 92 20.10 -37.47 14.59
C ARG A 92 19.17 -38.02 15.67
N ALA A 93 19.72 -38.44 16.82
CA ALA A 93 18.91 -38.86 17.96
C ALA A 93 18.04 -37.71 18.48
N VAL A 94 18.62 -36.52 18.67
CA VAL A 94 17.87 -35.32 19.10
C VAL A 94 16.78 -34.94 18.10
N LEU A 95 17.08 -34.89 16.80
CA LEU A 95 16.07 -34.61 15.77
C LEU A 95 14.94 -35.66 15.78
N THR A 96 15.27 -36.92 16.07
CA THR A 96 14.26 -37.99 16.21
C THR A 96 13.41 -37.81 17.47
N GLU A 97 14.00 -37.37 18.59
CA GLU A 97 13.29 -37.07 19.83
C GLU A 97 12.27 -35.93 19.64
N LEU A 98 12.62 -34.89 18.86
CA LEU A 98 11.71 -33.77 18.54
C LEU A 98 10.38 -34.23 17.95
N ARG A 99 10.38 -35.30 17.13
CA ARG A 99 9.16 -35.84 16.50
C ARG A 99 8.09 -36.28 17.50
N ARG A 100 8.47 -36.52 18.75
CA ARG A 100 7.58 -36.94 19.85
C ARG A 100 7.24 -35.81 20.81
N ARG A 101 7.81 -34.62 20.61
CA ARG A 101 7.56 -33.43 21.42
C ARG A 101 6.64 -32.47 20.69
N THR A 102 6.13 -31.50 21.43
CA THR A 102 5.33 -30.39 20.91
C THR A 102 5.89 -29.09 21.43
N SER A 103 5.78 -28.04 20.63
CA SER A 103 6.12 -26.69 21.05
C SER A 103 5.30 -25.67 20.27
N GLY A 104 5.06 -24.51 20.86
CA GLY A 104 4.51 -23.34 20.18
C GLY A 104 5.51 -22.71 19.22
N LEU A 105 6.80 -22.79 19.55
CA LEU A 105 7.93 -22.41 18.70
C LEU A 105 9.04 -23.46 18.76
N LEU A 106 9.60 -23.84 17.61
CA LEU A 106 10.85 -24.59 17.51
C LEU A 106 11.96 -23.65 17.04
N VAL A 107 13.02 -23.51 17.82
CA VAL A 107 14.23 -22.76 17.45
C VAL A 107 15.34 -23.74 17.10
N VAL A 108 15.98 -23.54 15.95
CA VAL A 108 17.17 -24.29 15.55
C VAL A 108 18.28 -23.28 15.28
N TYR A 109 19.39 -23.40 15.99
CA TYR A 109 20.60 -22.63 15.72
C TYR A 109 21.73 -23.58 15.37
N TRP A 110 22.52 -23.23 14.35
CA TRP A 110 23.70 -24.01 13.96
C TRP A 110 24.89 -23.10 13.64
N GLY A 111 25.99 -23.27 14.36
CA GLY A 111 27.29 -22.67 14.05
C GLY A 111 28.32 -23.75 13.68
N GLY A 112 29.00 -23.59 12.54
CA GLY A 112 30.07 -24.51 12.11
C GLY A 112 30.35 -24.45 10.62
N HIS A 113 31.06 -25.46 10.10
CA HIS A 113 31.29 -25.60 8.65
C HIS A 113 30.02 -25.96 7.89
N GLY A 114 29.87 -25.32 6.73
CA GLY A 114 28.83 -25.59 5.76
C GLY A 114 29.36 -25.52 4.34
N VAL A 115 28.72 -26.29 3.45
CA VAL A 115 29.03 -26.34 2.02
C VAL A 115 27.74 -26.44 1.21
N ILE A 116 27.85 -26.20 -0.11
CA ILE A 116 26.78 -26.43 -1.08
C ILE A 116 27.17 -27.57 -2.02
N GLU A 117 26.22 -28.47 -2.24
CA GLU A 117 26.25 -29.55 -3.25
C GLU A 117 24.87 -29.63 -3.91
N ASP A 118 24.81 -29.63 -5.24
CA ASP A 118 23.56 -29.72 -6.02
C ASP A 118 22.47 -28.71 -5.55
N GLU A 119 22.86 -27.46 -5.28
CA GLU A 119 22.00 -26.39 -4.73
C GLU A 119 21.45 -26.66 -3.32
N GLU A 120 21.84 -27.75 -2.68
CA GLU A 120 21.45 -28.10 -1.33
C GLU A 120 22.52 -27.67 -0.31
N ARG A 121 22.07 -27.12 0.83
CA ARG A 121 22.95 -26.71 1.92
C ARG A 121 23.27 -27.90 2.83
N ARG A 122 24.54 -28.08 3.12
CA ARG A 122 25.11 -29.19 3.89
C ARG A 122 25.85 -28.64 5.09
N LEU A 123 25.57 -29.13 6.30
CA LEU A 123 26.22 -28.70 7.54
C LEU A 123 27.04 -29.85 8.12
N LEU A 124 28.33 -29.64 8.39
CA LEU A 124 29.24 -30.73 8.74
C LEU A 124 29.16 -31.08 10.23
N TYR A 125 29.07 -32.37 10.53
CA TYR A 125 29.10 -32.89 11.90
C TYR A 125 30.51 -32.92 12.48
N ALA A 126 30.64 -33.00 13.81
CA ALA A 126 31.94 -33.08 14.49
C ALA A 126 32.75 -34.33 14.10
N ASP A 127 32.08 -35.45 13.79
CA ASP A 127 32.70 -36.71 13.37
C ASP A 127 32.98 -36.78 11.85
N ALA A 128 32.82 -35.67 11.12
CA ALA A 128 33.23 -35.58 9.72
C ALA A 128 34.75 -35.65 9.59
N THR A 129 35.23 -36.48 8.66
CA THR A 129 36.64 -36.65 8.30
C THR A 129 36.90 -36.12 6.89
N SER A 130 38.18 -36.00 6.51
CA SER A 130 38.53 -35.57 5.14
C SER A 130 38.01 -36.53 4.06
N ASP A 131 37.95 -37.83 4.36
CA ASP A 131 37.51 -38.89 3.44
C ASP A 131 36.00 -39.17 3.52
N ASP A 132 35.38 -38.93 4.68
CA ASP A 132 33.95 -39.11 4.97
C ASP A 132 33.39 -37.82 5.57
N GLN A 133 32.95 -36.91 4.70
CA GLN A 133 32.39 -35.61 5.06
C GLN A 133 30.92 -35.72 5.50
N ARG A 134 30.70 -36.41 6.63
CA ARG A 134 29.37 -36.57 7.23
C ARG A 134 28.73 -35.23 7.48
N ASN A 135 27.48 -35.11 7.05
CA ASN A 135 26.79 -33.84 7.02
C ASN A 135 25.29 -34.00 7.27
N LEU A 136 24.69 -32.93 7.78
CA LEU A 136 23.26 -32.70 7.82
C LEU A 136 22.84 -31.99 6.53
N ASN A 137 21.92 -32.61 5.80
CA ASN A 137 21.26 -31.97 4.66
C ASN A 137 20.19 -30.97 5.17
N LEU A 138 20.56 -29.70 5.29
CA LEU A 138 19.68 -28.64 5.82
C LEU A 138 18.44 -28.47 4.94
N THR A 139 18.61 -28.49 3.61
CA THR A 139 17.49 -28.35 2.67
C THR A 139 16.45 -29.46 2.89
N VAL A 140 16.88 -30.71 3.05
CA VAL A 140 15.97 -31.83 3.35
C VAL A 140 15.37 -31.72 4.75
N LEU A 141 16.15 -31.32 5.76
CA LEU A 141 15.64 -31.11 7.11
C LEU A 141 14.52 -30.07 7.11
N LEU A 142 14.71 -28.91 6.47
CA LEU A 142 13.70 -27.84 6.41
C LEU A 142 12.39 -28.31 5.77
N ARG A 143 12.45 -29.17 4.74
CA ARG A 143 11.26 -29.83 4.17
C ARG A 143 10.62 -30.80 5.15
N SER A 144 11.42 -31.62 5.84
CA SER A 144 10.92 -32.59 6.81
C SER A 144 10.25 -31.90 8.00
N LEU A 145 10.84 -30.83 8.53
CA LEU A 145 10.28 -30.03 9.63
C LEU A 145 8.91 -29.43 9.28
N ARG A 146 8.65 -29.12 7.99
CA ARG A 146 7.34 -28.61 7.51
C ARG A 146 6.31 -29.71 7.22
N SER A 147 6.68 -30.97 7.41
CA SER A 147 5.83 -32.11 7.10
C SER A 147 5.12 -32.67 8.33
N SER A 148 4.18 -33.58 8.11
CA SER A 148 3.48 -34.33 9.16
C SER A 148 4.42 -35.04 10.14
N THR A 149 5.67 -35.30 9.75
CA THR A 149 6.71 -35.91 10.60
C THR A 149 7.01 -35.08 11.84
N TYR A 150 6.93 -33.75 11.76
CA TYR A 150 7.20 -32.79 12.84
C TYR A 150 5.95 -31.95 13.15
N SER A 151 4.78 -32.59 13.10
CA SER A 151 3.49 -31.92 13.28
C SER A 151 3.31 -31.20 14.63
N GLY A 152 4.13 -31.54 15.64
CA GLY A 152 4.16 -30.88 16.95
C GLY A 152 4.74 -29.46 16.97
N HIS A 153 5.32 -28.96 15.87
CA HIS A 153 6.01 -27.66 15.81
C HIS A 153 5.45 -26.76 14.70
N PRO A 154 4.41 -25.94 14.97
CA PRO A 154 3.70 -25.15 13.96
C PRO A 154 4.49 -23.93 13.50
N ARG A 155 5.35 -23.37 14.36
CA ARG A 155 6.20 -22.22 14.08
C ARG A 155 7.66 -22.58 14.29
N GLN A 156 8.52 -22.17 13.37
CA GLN A 156 9.92 -22.62 13.31
C GLN A 156 10.85 -21.45 12.97
N LEU A 157 11.85 -21.19 13.81
CA LEU A 157 12.91 -20.21 13.56
C LEU A 157 14.24 -20.96 13.42
N VAL A 158 14.87 -20.86 12.25
CA VAL A 158 16.11 -21.54 11.92
C VAL A 158 17.19 -20.53 11.59
N LEU A 159 18.29 -20.54 12.35
CA LEU A 159 19.39 -19.61 12.25
C LEU A 159 20.68 -20.39 12.00
N VAL A 160 21.41 -20.08 10.93
CA VAL A 160 22.58 -20.88 10.52
C VAL A 160 23.77 -19.99 10.26
N ASP A 161 24.80 -20.08 11.10
CA ASP A 161 26.12 -19.49 10.90
C ASP A 161 27.08 -20.51 10.29
N ALA A 162 27.05 -20.60 8.96
CA ALA A 162 27.91 -21.50 8.21
C ALA A 162 28.20 -20.96 6.81
N CYS A 163 29.34 -21.35 6.25
CA CYS A 163 29.71 -21.06 4.88
C CYS A 163 28.74 -21.69 3.87
N ALA A 164 28.71 -21.13 2.67
CA ALA A 164 27.87 -21.56 1.56
C ALA A 164 28.71 -21.79 0.29
N LEU A 165 29.96 -22.18 0.45
CA LEU A 165 30.89 -22.45 -0.65
C LEU A 165 30.65 -23.84 -1.24
N PRO A 166 30.96 -24.06 -2.54
CA PRO A 166 30.93 -25.40 -3.12
C PRO A 166 31.79 -26.39 -2.34
N ALA A 167 31.30 -27.61 -2.16
CA ALA A 167 32.06 -28.68 -1.51
C ALA A 167 33.42 -28.90 -2.21
N ARG A 168 34.51 -28.99 -1.42
CA ARG A 168 35.86 -29.24 -1.97
C ARG A 168 36.01 -30.74 -2.31
N ARG A 169 36.49 -31.01 -3.53
CA ARG A 169 36.66 -32.32 -4.19
C ARG A 169 37.52 -33.34 -3.41
N ALA A 170 37.01 -33.91 -2.32
CA ALA A 170 37.62 -35.09 -1.68
C ALA A 170 36.84 -36.39 -1.96
N ALA A 171 35.51 -36.29 -2.16
CA ALA A 171 34.66 -37.41 -2.58
C ALA A 171 33.85 -36.99 -3.82
N ASP A 172 33.59 -37.92 -4.73
CA ASP A 172 32.76 -37.68 -5.94
C ASP A 172 31.33 -37.21 -5.60
N ARG A 173 30.88 -37.42 -4.35
CA ARG A 173 29.62 -36.92 -3.76
C ARG A 173 29.68 -36.97 -2.22
N LEU A 174 29.05 -36.03 -1.54
CA LEU A 174 28.87 -36.07 -0.09
C LEU A 174 27.90 -37.21 0.30
N PRO A 175 28.07 -37.81 1.50
CA PRO A 175 27.09 -38.77 2.03
C PRO A 175 25.70 -38.15 2.10
N ASP A 176 24.72 -38.78 1.45
CA ASP A 176 23.33 -38.32 1.41
C ASP A 176 22.58 -38.77 2.68
N GLU A 177 22.30 -37.84 3.59
CA GLU A 177 21.48 -38.09 4.77
C GLU A 177 20.00 -37.90 4.46
N ARG A 178 19.20 -38.95 4.72
CA ARG A 178 17.76 -38.95 4.48
C ARG A 178 16.99 -38.72 5.77
N PHE A 179 16.08 -37.76 5.75
CA PHE A 179 15.08 -37.56 6.80
C PHE A 179 13.75 -38.18 6.41
N ALA A 180 12.94 -38.57 7.40
CA ALA A 180 11.62 -39.14 7.13
C ALA A 180 10.74 -38.14 6.39
N GLU A 181 10.29 -38.52 5.20
CA GLU A 181 9.40 -37.72 4.36
C GLU A 181 7.95 -37.87 4.87
N GLY A 182 7.40 -36.79 5.39
CA GLY A 182 5.98 -36.69 5.75
C GLY A 182 5.19 -35.98 4.65
N ARG A 183 3.86 -35.96 4.79
CA ARG A 183 3.02 -35.12 3.92
C ARG A 183 3.29 -33.64 4.26
N PRO A 184 3.52 -32.76 3.28
CA PRO A 184 3.62 -31.32 3.54
C PRO A 184 2.37 -30.83 4.26
N ASP A 185 2.55 -30.02 5.31
CA ASP A 185 1.45 -29.46 6.09
C ASP A 185 1.24 -27.98 5.74
N LEU A 186 0.03 -27.65 5.31
CA LEU A 186 -0.37 -26.34 4.79
C LEU A 186 -0.65 -25.30 5.91
N TRP A 187 -0.16 -25.53 7.12
CA TRP A 187 -0.39 -24.64 8.27
C TRP A 187 0.89 -24.34 9.05
N ARG A 188 2.06 -24.48 8.41
CA ARG A 188 3.37 -24.24 9.03
C ARG A 188 3.91 -22.86 8.69
N GLU A 189 4.52 -22.22 9.69
CA GLU A 189 5.31 -21.01 9.54
C GLU A 189 6.77 -21.34 9.82
N GLN A 190 7.65 -21.14 8.84
CA GLN A 190 9.09 -21.39 8.96
C GLN A 190 9.87 -20.18 8.46
N TRP A 191 10.71 -19.64 9.34
CA TRP A 191 11.66 -18.57 9.07
C TRP A 191 13.06 -19.14 9.12
N VAL A 192 13.84 -18.91 8.08
CA VAL A 192 15.24 -19.35 7.99
C VAL A 192 16.09 -18.14 7.67
N LEU A 193 17.18 -17.95 8.42
CA LEU A 193 18.20 -16.96 8.15
C LEU A 193 19.58 -17.63 8.21
N THR A 194 20.37 -17.49 7.16
CA THR A 194 21.70 -18.10 7.03
C THR A 194 22.76 -17.03 6.83
N ALA A 195 23.94 -17.19 7.41
CA ALA A 195 25.03 -16.21 7.42
C ALA A 195 25.60 -15.83 6.04
N ALA A 196 25.49 -16.71 5.05
CA ALA A 196 26.07 -16.53 3.73
C ALA A 196 25.14 -16.97 2.59
N SER A 197 25.12 -16.15 1.53
CA SER A 197 24.47 -16.44 0.25
C SER A 197 25.22 -17.54 -0.49
N PRO A 198 24.57 -18.28 -1.41
CA PRO A 198 25.25 -19.32 -2.18
C PRO A 198 26.52 -18.82 -2.86
N GLY A 199 27.63 -19.53 -2.66
CA GLY A 199 28.94 -19.15 -3.20
C GLY A 199 29.76 -18.20 -2.31
N GLU A 200 29.26 -17.78 -1.15
CA GLU A 200 29.98 -16.92 -0.22
C GLU A 200 30.51 -17.70 1.01
N ALA A 201 31.59 -17.19 1.59
CA ALA A 201 32.15 -17.68 2.85
C ALA A 201 31.58 -16.85 4.01
N ALA A 202 31.20 -17.51 5.10
CA ALA A 202 30.94 -16.85 6.37
C ALA A 202 32.27 -16.47 7.04
N THR A 203 32.32 -15.29 7.64
CA THR A 203 33.51 -14.69 8.25
C THR A 203 33.52 -15.05 9.73
N ASN A 204 34.65 -15.57 10.19
CA ASN A 204 34.92 -15.82 11.60
C ASN A 204 35.90 -14.77 12.14
N ASP A 205 35.65 -14.25 13.33
CA ASP A 205 36.60 -13.43 14.08
C ASP A 205 37.34 -14.32 15.07
N ASP A 206 38.46 -14.89 14.63
CA ASP A 206 39.28 -15.78 15.44
C ASP A 206 39.83 -15.09 16.71
N ALA A 207 40.00 -13.76 16.70
CA ALA A 207 40.50 -13.01 17.85
C ALA A 207 39.44 -12.87 18.95
N ARG A 208 38.16 -12.80 18.55
CA ARG A 208 37.02 -12.72 19.48
C ARG A 208 36.34 -14.07 19.73
N GLY A 209 36.71 -15.11 18.98
CA GLY A 209 36.10 -16.45 19.05
C GLY A 209 34.60 -16.37 18.79
N THR A 210 34.21 -15.77 17.65
CA THR A 210 32.80 -15.64 17.26
C THR A 210 32.65 -15.49 15.75
N GLY A 211 31.58 -16.06 15.20
CA GLY A 211 31.15 -15.79 13.83
C GLY A 211 30.61 -14.36 13.71
N LEU A 212 30.97 -13.66 12.63
CA LEU A 212 30.50 -12.29 12.41
C LEU A 212 28.96 -12.22 12.38
N PHE A 213 28.32 -13.23 11.78
CA PHE A 213 26.86 -13.32 11.74
C PHE A 213 26.28 -13.55 13.13
N SER A 214 26.82 -14.49 13.90
CA SER A 214 26.38 -14.75 15.27
C SER A 214 26.53 -13.54 16.20
N ALA A 215 27.62 -12.77 16.03
CA ALA A 215 27.83 -11.53 16.77
C ALA A 215 26.75 -10.48 16.45
N VAL A 216 26.53 -10.18 15.16
CA VAL A 216 25.52 -9.22 14.69
C VAL A 216 24.11 -9.67 15.09
N LEU A 217 23.77 -10.94 14.86
CA LEU A 217 22.49 -11.54 15.23
C LEU A 217 22.16 -11.31 16.70
N ARG A 218 23.12 -11.55 17.60
CA ARG A 218 22.94 -11.39 19.04
C ARG A 218 22.76 -9.92 19.44
N GLU A 219 23.52 -9.01 18.82
CA GLU A 219 23.37 -7.57 19.06
C GLU A 219 21.98 -7.09 18.67
N GLU A 220 21.49 -7.50 17.49
CA GLU A 220 20.15 -7.12 17.01
C GLU A 220 19.03 -7.76 17.84
N LEU A 221 19.17 -9.03 18.25
CA LEU A 221 18.23 -9.67 19.18
C LEU A 221 18.13 -8.94 20.54
N THR A 222 19.19 -8.24 20.95
CA THR A 222 19.22 -7.45 22.18
C THR A 222 18.55 -6.08 22.01
N ARG A 223 18.63 -5.50 20.80
CA ARG A 223 18.01 -4.21 20.46
C ARG A 223 16.51 -4.31 20.20
N LEU A 224 16.04 -5.44 19.69
CA LEU A 224 14.61 -5.65 19.41
C LEU A 224 13.77 -5.58 20.69
N PRO A 225 12.50 -5.10 20.60
CA PRO A 225 11.58 -5.09 21.74
C PRO A 225 11.46 -6.47 22.38
N GLN A 226 11.31 -6.52 23.70
CA GLN A 226 11.16 -7.77 24.46
C GLN A 226 9.77 -8.40 24.26
N ARG A 227 9.47 -8.85 23.04
CA ARG A 227 8.28 -9.61 22.66
C ARG A 227 8.68 -11.04 22.33
N TRP A 228 7.75 -11.98 22.55
CA TRP A 228 7.92 -13.38 22.19
C TRP A 228 6.79 -13.85 21.26
N PRO A 229 7.10 -14.58 20.17
CA PRO A 229 8.44 -14.86 19.65
C PRO A 229 9.13 -13.57 19.16
N PRO A 230 10.47 -13.54 18.99
CA PRO A 230 11.12 -12.42 18.33
C PRO A 230 10.51 -12.22 16.95
N ASP A 231 10.33 -10.95 16.56
CA ASP A 231 9.86 -10.61 15.22
C ASP A 231 10.93 -11.00 14.20
N ALA A 232 10.69 -12.10 13.49
CA ALA A 232 11.64 -12.68 12.54
C ALA A 232 11.87 -11.79 11.32
N GLU A 233 10.88 -10.99 10.90
CA GLU A 233 11.03 -10.04 9.80
C GLU A 233 11.90 -8.87 10.24
N SER A 234 11.57 -8.27 11.39
CA SER A 234 12.37 -7.17 11.95
C SER A 234 13.81 -7.61 12.25
N LEU A 235 14.01 -8.83 12.72
CA LEU A 235 15.34 -9.40 12.93
C LEU A 235 16.11 -9.61 11.63
N ARG A 236 15.46 -10.18 10.60
CA ARG A 236 16.05 -10.32 9.27
C ARG A 236 16.50 -8.96 8.74
N ASP A 237 15.62 -7.98 8.77
CA ASP A 237 15.89 -6.64 8.22
C ASP A 237 17.07 -5.99 8.94
N ALA A 238 17.11 -6.06 10.27
CA ALA A 238 18.19 -5.50 11.07
C ALA A 238 19.55 -6.19 10.83
N VAL A 239 19.54 -7.52 10.66
CA VAL A 239 20.77 -8.27 10.35
C VAL A 239 21.26 -7.95 8.93
N LEU A 240 20.36 -7.94 7.93
CA LEU A 240 20.72 -7.56 6.56
C LEU A 240 21.24 -6.11 6.51
N ASP A 241 20.61 -5.18 7.25
CA ASP A 241 21.04 -3.79 7.37
C ASP A 241 22.51 -3.68 7.79
N GLU A 242 22.90 -4.42 8.81
CA GLU A 242 24.26 -4.35 9.34
C GLU A 242 25.27 -4.97 8.39
N PHE A 243 24.92 -6.08 7.73
CA PHE A 243 25.80 -6.71 6.74
C PHE A 243 26.00 -5.86 5.48
N GLU A 244 24.98 -5.10 5.06
CA GLU A 244 25.15 -4.11 3.99
C GLU A 244 26.15 -3.01 4.37
N LYS A 245 26.07 -2.48 5.60
CA LYS A 245 27.05 -1.48 6.08
C LYS A 245 28.45 -2.05 6.12
N LEU A 246 28.61 -3.25 6.67
CA LEU A 246 29.89 -3.95 6.73
C LEU A 246 30.46 -4.20 5.32
N ARG A 247 29.60 -4.53 4.34
CA ARG A 247 29.99 -4.74 2.94
C ARG A 247 30.38 -3.43 2.24
N ALA A 248 29.62 -2.36 2.44
CA ALA A 248 29.92 -1.03 1.92
C ALA A 248 31.23 -0.47 2.50
N ALA A 249 31.52 -0.76 3.77
CA ALA A 249 32.77 -0.41 4.44
C ALA A 249 33.95 -1.33 4.07
N GLY A 250 33.73 -2.36 3.24
CA GLY A 250 34.75 -3.34 2.86
C GLY A 250 35.20 -4.26 4.01
N GLN A 251 34.44 -4.31 5.10
CA GLN A 251 34.74 -5.07 6.32
C GLN A 251 34.21 -6.51 6.26
N ALA A 252 33.22 -6.79 5.42
CA ALA A 252 32.72 -8.14 5.15
C ALA A 252 32.36 -8.30 3.68
N ARG A 253 32.53 -9.52 3.13
CA ARG A 253 32.05 -9.86 1.78
C ARG A 253 30.75 -10.65 1.80
N GLN A 254 30.46 -11.36 2.89
CA GLN A 254 29.25 -12.17 3.00
C GLN A 254 28.00 -11.31 3.03
N MET A 255 26.90 -11.87 2.54
CA MET A 255 25.55 -11.37 2.71
C MET A 255 24.66 -12.50 3.25
N PRO A 256 23.97 -12.31 4.39
CA PRO A 256 23.00 -13.28 4.86
C PRO A 256 21.89 -13.53 3.83
N SER A 257 21.36 -14.75 3.80
CA SER A 257 20.22 -15.12 2.95
C SER A 257 19.09 -15.68 3.79
N HIS A 258 17.85 -15.57 3.31
CA HIS A 258 16.68 -15.96 4.08
C HIS A 258 15.70 -16.79 3.25
N LEU A 259 14.92 -17.63 3.94
CA LEU A 259 13.78 -18.35 3.39
C LEU A 259 12.59 -18.13 4.31
N TRP A 260 11.47 -17.70 3.74
CA TRP A 260 10.22 -17.60 4.48
C TRP A 260 9.16 -18.48 3.86
N PHE A 261 8.59 -19.36 4.68
CA PHE A 261 7.44 -20.17 4.33
C PHE A 261 6.26 -19.84 5.24
N ARG A 262 5.16 -19.38 4.66
CA ARG A 262 3.89 -19.14 5.36
C ARG A 262 2.75 -19.69 4.52
N SER A 263 2.05 -20.70 5.03
CA SER A 263 0.94 -21.30 4.29
C SER A 263 -0.40 -20.66 4.68
N ARG A 264 -0.88 -19.74 3.83
CA ARG A 264 -2.28 -19.32 3.68
C ARG A 264 -2.49 -18.77 2.26
N GLY A 265 -3.12 -19.54 1.38
CA GLY A 265 -3.76 -19.06 0.13
C GLY A 265 -2.86 -18.44 -0.96
N ALA A 266 -1.61 -18.09 -0.66
CA ALA A 266 -0.60 -17.63 -1.60
C ALA A 266 0.72 -18.32 -1.23
N GLU A 267 1.23 -19.16 -2.13
CA GLU A 267 2.60 -19.66 -2.01
C GLU A 267 3.54 -18.49 -2.30
N HIS A 268 4.03 -17.82 -1.25
CA HIS A 268 5.24 -17.00 -1.37
C HIS A 268 6.42 -17.86 -0.95
N LEU A 269 7.06 -18.51 -1.93
CA LEU A 269 8.40 -19.02 -1.78
C LEU A 269 9.35 -17.84 -2.03
N ALA A 270 9.62 -17.03 -1.01
CA ALA A 270 10.67 -16.02 -1.09
C ALA A 270 12.03 -16.72 -0.94
N LEU A 271 12.59 -17.16 -2.07
CA LEU A 271 13.99 -17.55 -2.20
C LEU A 271 14.74 -16.32 -2.69
N ASP A 272 15.31 -15.54 -1.76
CA ASP A 272 16.31 -14.53 -2.12
C ASP A 272 17.69 -15.19 -2.12
N LEU A 273 17.98 -15.90 -3.21
CA LEU A 273 19.32 -16.39 -3.50
C LEU A 273 20.07 -15.21 -4.12
N GLY A 274 20.79 -14.45 -3.30
CA GLY A 274 21.57 -13.29 -3.73
C GLY A 274 22.34 -13.60 -5.02
N ALA A 275 21.94 -12.96 -6.13
CA ALA A 275 22.47 -13.26 -7.44
C ALA A 275 23.87 -12.65 -7.61
N PRO A 276 24.84 -13.37 -8.22
CA PRO A 276 26.12 -12.79 -8.61
C PRO A 276 25.91 -11.75 -9.73
N PRO A 277 26.74 -10.69 -9.81
CA PRO A 277 26.62 -9.68 -10.84
C PRO A 277 27.05 -10.27 -12.18
N GLY A 278 26.11 -10.46 -13.11
CA GLY A 278 26.43 -10.82 -14.50
C GLY A 278 25.36 -11.58 -15.30
N ALA A 279 24.28 -12.05 -14.69
CA ALA A 279 23.18 -12.70 -15.42
C ALA A 279 21.91 -11.86 -15.31
N SER A 280 21.62 -11.08 -16.35
CA SER A 280 20.32 -10.45 -16.57
C SER A 280 19.26 -11.54 -16.76
N GLY A 281 18.64 -11.94 -15.64
CA GLY A 281 17.45 -12.79 -15.57
C GLY A 281 16.71 -12.40 -14.30
N ARG A 282 15.88 -11.35 -14.40
CA ARG A 282 15.08 -10.81 -13.28
C ARG A 282 14.05 -11.85 -12.83
N THR A 283 14.32 -12.51 -11.72
CA THR A 283 13.30 -13.16 -10.90
C THR A 283 13.51 -12.74 -9.44
N SER A 284 13.05 -11.54 -9.10
CA SER A 284 12.84 -11.13 -7.71
C SER A 284 11.51 -10.38 -7.64
N SER A 285 10.59 -10.88 -6.81
CA SER A 285 9.19 -10.47 -6.72
C SER A 285 8.94 -9.42 -5.63
N GLU A 286 9.94 -8.63 -5.25
CA GLU A 286 9.75 -7.53 -4.31
C GLU A 286 10.01 -6.19 -5.00
N LEU A 287 9.03 -5.30 -4.91
CA LEU A 287 9.18 -3.90 -5.27
C LEU A 287 10.01 -3.19 -4.19
N LEU A 288 10.95 -2.36 -4.63
CA LEU A 288 11.99 -1.68 -3.85
C LEU A 288 13.15 -2.56 -3.39
N SER A 289 14.37 -2.03 -3.53
CA SER A 289 15.55 -2.55 -2.83
C SER A 289 15.44 -2.27 -1.33
N HIS A 290 16.22 -3.01 -0.54
CA HIS A 290 16.24 -2.87 0.91
C HIS A 290 16.63 -1.45 1.36
N ALA A 291 17.62 -0.83 0.71
CA ALA A 291 18.04 0.55 0.96
C ALA A 291 16.91 1.56 0.67
N GLU A 292 16.19 1.38 -0.45
CA GLU A 292 15.05 2.23 -0.82
C GLU A 292 13.92 2.09 0.22
N PHE A 293 13.65 0.88 0.70
CA PHE A 293 12.65 0.64 1.73
C PHE A 293 13.06 1.20 3.10
N ARG A 294 14.35 1.14 3.48
CA ARG A 294 14.85 1.75 4.73
C ARG A 294 14.67 3.27 4.71
N ALA A 295 15.08 3.93 3.62
CA ALA A 295 14.90 5.36 3.46
C ALA A 295 13.42 5.76 3.54
N LEU A 296 12.54 4.97 2.92
CA LEU A 296 11.10 5.17 3.03
C LEU A 296 10.59 4.97 4.47
N ARG A 297 11.05 3.93 5.17
CA ARG A 297 10.67 3.68 6.58
C ARG A 297 11.06 4.84 7.49
N GLU A 298 12.25 5.42 7.32
CA GLU A 298 12.69 6.60 8.08
C GLU A 298 11.82 7.85 7.85
N ILE A 299 11.14 7.93 6.70
CA ILE A 299 10.16 8.97 6.44
C ILE A 299 8.85 8.64 7.16
N LEU A 300 8.42 7.38 7.12
CA LEU A 300 7.13 6.92 7.65
C LEU A 300 7.09 6.78 9.19
N ASP A 301 8.19 6.40 9.84
CA ASP A 301 8.25 6.21 11.30
C ASP A 301 7.98 7.50 12.09
N GLY A 302 8.08 8.67 11.45
CA GLY A 302 7.75 9.98 12.01
C GLY A 302 6.39 10.55 11.59
N ALA A 303 5.66 9.88 10.69
CA ALA A 303 4.43 10.41 10.09
C ALA A 303 3.17 9.86 10.78
N PRO A 304 2.17 10.70 11.11
CA PRO A 304 0.89 10.22 11.62
C PRO A 304 0.11 9.51 10.51
N ALA A 305 -0.54 8.38 10.84
CA ALA A 305 -1.43 7.70 9.91
C ALA A 305 -2.67 8.59 9.60
N PRO A 306 -2.97 8.87 8.31
CA PRO A 306 -4.14 9.66 7.95
C PRO A 306 -5.43 8.89 8.24
N GLN A 307 -6.50 9.61 8.64
CA GLN A 307 -7.79 9.02 9.01
C GLN A 307 -8.45 8.19 7.87
N GLY A 308 -8.05 8.41 6.62
CA GLY A 308 -8.54 7.73 5.42
C GLY A 308 -7.61 6.67 4.81
N LEU A 309 -6.64 6.13 5.57
CA LEU A 309 -5.58 5.24 5.05
C LEU A 309 -6.08 4.09 4.14
N ARG A 310 -7.19 3.44 4.51
CA ARG A 310 -7.79 2.35 3.71
C ARG A 310 -8.34 2.82 2.37
N GLU A 311 -8.83 4.05 2.31
CA GLU A 311 -9.33 4.65 1.06
C GLU A 311 -8.16 4.98 0.14
N LEU A 312 -7.07 5.52 0.68
CA LEU A 312 -5.83 5.76 -0.08
C LEU A 312 -5.28 4.46 -0.67
N PHE A 313 -5.25 3.37 0.12
CA PHE A 313 -4.84 2.05 -0.36
C PHE A 313 -5.76 1.57 -1.48
N ARG A 314 -7.07 1.57 -1.25
CA ARG A 314 -8.07 1.12 -2.23
C ARG A 314 -7.93 1.88 -3.54
N ASP A 315 -7.74 3.20 -3.47
CA ASP A 315 -7.59 4.05 -4.64
C ASP A 315 -6.31 3.76 -5.42
N ALA A 316 -5.21 3.49 -4.72
CA ALA A 316 -3.94 3.16 -5.35
C ALA A 316 -3.89 1.75 -5.96
N THR A 317 -4.64 0.79 -5.40
CA THR A 317 -4.69 -0.60 -5.91
C THR A 317 -5.86 -0.87 -6.85
N ARG A 318 -6.68 0.13 -7.15
CA ARG A 318 -7.96 -0.04 -7.84
C ARG A 318 -7.84 -0.72 -9.21
N ASP A 319 -6.81 -0.36 -9.98
CA ASP A 319 -6.59 -0.86 -11.34
C ASP A 319 -5.74 -2.13 -11.39
N VAL A 320 -5.38 -2.70 -10.23
CA VAL A 320 -4.55 -3.90 -10.12
C VAL A 320 -5.36 -5.06 -9.53
N PRO A 321 -5.78 -6.04 -10.36
CA PRO A 321 -6.53 -7.19 -9.87
C PRO A 321 -5.71 -8.00 -8.85
N GLY A 322 -6.35 -8.43 -7.77
CA GLY A 322 -5.73 -9.33 -6.77
C GLY A 322 -5.02 -8.64 -5.59
N CYS A 323 -4.97 -7.31 -5.56
CA CYS A 323 -4.50 -6.57 -4.38
C CYS A 323 -5.62 -6.44 -3.34
N ALA A 324 -5.63 -7.30 -2.32
CA ALA A 324 -6.54 -7.17 -1.18
C ALA A 324 -5.89 -6.30 -0.08
N PRO A 325 -6.66 -5.42 0.59
CA PRO A 325 -6.14 -4.68 1.74
C PRO A 325 -5.68 -5.66 2.84
N PRO A 326 -4.56 -5.37 3.53
CA PRO A 326 -4.08 -6.22 4.61
C PRO A 326 -5.17 -6.37 5.68
N ALA A 327 -5.39 -7.61 6.14
CA ALA A 327 -6.49 -7.94 7.05
C ALA A 327 -6.34 -7.32 8.45
N LEU A 328 -5.17 -6.80 8.80
CA LEU A 328 -4.81 -6.34 10.14
C LEU A 328 -3.94 -5.06 10.07
N SER A 329 -4.37 -4.08 10.85
CA SER A 329 -3.75 -2.79 11.20
C SER A 329 -3.95 -1.62 10.22
N ASP A 330 -4.47 -0.51 10.76
CA ASP A 330 -4.48 0.82 10.16
C ASP A 330 -3.07 1.48 10.26
N ASP A 331 -2.03 0.68 10.08
CA ASP A 331 -0.63 1.08 10.19
C ASP A 331 -0.04 1.37 8.80
N LEU A 332 0.67 2.50 8.70
CA LEU A 332 1.27 2.98 7.46
C LEU A 332 2.29 1.98 6.90
N LEU A 333 3.17 1.45 7.76
CA LEU A 333 4.25 0.58 7.34
C LEU A 333 3.71 -0.78 6.85
N SER A 334 2.70 -1.31 7.52
CA SER A 334 1.99 -2.53 7.11
C SER A 334 1.28 -2.37 5.76
N THR A 335 0.71 -1.19 5.49
CA THR A 335 0.07 -0.86 4.20
C THR A 335 1.10 -0.79 3.07
N VAL A 336 2.23 -0.10 3.30
CA VAL A 336 3.34 -0.01 2.34
C VAL A 336 3.93 -1.40 2.07
N ARG A 337 4.12 -2.23 3.10
CA ARG A 337 4.58 -3.62 2.94
C ARG A 337 3.63 -4.44 2.06
N ALA A 338 2.32 -4.31 2.21
CA ALA A 338 1.35 -4.99 1.36
C ALA A 338 1.46 -4.56 -0.11
N LEU A 339 1.77 -3.28 -0.37
CA LEU A 339 1.97 -2.72 -1.71
C LEU A 339 3.31 -3.08 -2.34
N ARG A 340 4.23 -3.74 -1.62
CA ARG A 340 5.50 -4.25 -2.17
C ARG A 340 5.36 -5.62 -2.85
N GLY A 341 4.29 -6.36 -2.54
CA GLY A 341 4.01 -7.70 -3.07
C GLY A 341 3.34 -7.81 -4.46
N PRO A 342 2.64 -6.80 -5.03
CA PRO A 342 2.09 -6.90 -6.38
C PRO A 342 3.16 -6.90 -7.48
N VAL A 343 2.84 -7.48 -8.65
CA VAL A 343 3.72 -7.55 -9.83
C VAL A 343 4.04 -6.18 -10.44
N SER A 344 3.30 -5.12 -10.09
CA SER A 344 3.43 -3.77 -10.65
C SER A 344 3.90 -2.75 -9.60
N PRO A 345 4.92 -1.91 -9.89
CA PRO A 345 5.38 -0.84 -9.01
C PRO A 345 4.33 0.27 -8.80
N ARG A 346 3.46 0.49 -9.79
CA ARG A 346 2.59 1.66 -9.89
C ARG A 346 1.70 1.91 -8.65
N PRO A 347 1.03 0.90 -8.05
CA PRO A 347 0.20 1.11 -6.85
C PRO A 347 0.97 1.66 -5.66
N LEU A 348 2.22 1.24 -5.47
CA LEU A 348 3.05 1.74 -4.38
C LEU A 348 3.32 3.23 -4.55
N PHE A 349 3.78 3.65 -5.72
CA PHE A 349 4.09 5.06 -5.99
C PHE A 349 2.84 5.94 -5.97
N HIS A 350 1.71 5.46 -6.52
CA HIS A 350 0.42 6.17 -6.45
C HIS A 350 -0.07 6.33 -5.01
N PHE A 351 0.08 5.29 -4.20
CA PHE A 351 -0.24 5.37 -2.78
C PHE A 351 0.62 6.40 -2.05
N LEU A 352 1.92 6.44 -2.32
CA LEU A 352 2.85 7.39 -1.69
C LEU A 352 2.56 8.85 -2.08
N VAL A 353 2.17 9.12 -3.33
CA VAL A 353 1.70 10.46 -3.74
C VAL A 353 0.44 10.86 -2.97
N ARG A 354 -0.54 9.95 -2.87
CA ARG A 354 -1.77 10.18 -2.10
C ARG A 354 -1.50 10.38 -0.61
N LEU A 355 -0.56 9.63 -0.06
CA LEU A 355 -0.10 9.79 1.32
C LEU A 355 0.56 11.16 1.51
N ALA A 356 1.46 11.57 0.61
CA ALA A 356 2.12 12.87 0.66
C ALA A 356 1.11 14.02 0.62
N ALA A 357 0.07 13.93 -0.21
CA ALA A 357 -1.00 14.93 -0.27
C ALA A 357 -1.88 14.96 1.00
N ALA A 358 -1.95 13.87 1.76
CA ALA A 358 -2.72 13.77 3.00
C ALA A 358 -1.86 14.02 4.27
N SER A 359 -0.57 14.32 4.11
CA SER A 359 0.39 14.47 5.21
C SER A 359 0.76 15.94 5.44
N ASP A 360 1.46 16.22 6.54
CA ASP A 360 2.03 17.54 6.78
C ASP A 360 3.15 17.89 5.79
N ARG A 361 3.49 19.17 5.67
CA ARG A 361 4.47 19.68 4.70
C ARG A 361 5.86 19.04 4.84
N VAL A 362 6.30 18.70 6.05
CA VAL A 362 7.63 18.07 6.27
C VAL A 362 7.63 16.65 5.72
N THR A 363 6.59 15.87 6.02
CA THR A 363 6.43 14.52 5.50
C THR A 363 6.28 14.53 3.98
N GLN A 364 5.50 15.48 3.44
CA GLN A 364 5.33 15.67 2.00
C GLN A 364 6.67 15.92 1.28
N ASP A 365 7.47 16.88 1.75
CA ASP A 365 8.74 17.23 1.10
C ASP A 365 9.70 16.03 1.08
N ARG A 366 9.80 15.31 2.20
CA ARG A 366 10.64 14.09 2.32
C ARG A 366 10.15 12.96 1.41
N LEU A 367 8.84 12.75 1.30
CA LEU A 367 8.28 11.75 0.39
C LEU A 367 8.57 12.10 -1.07
N TRP A 368 8.44 13.37 -1.46
CA TRP A 368 8.72 13.82 -2.82
C TRP A 368 10.20 13.73 -3.20
N GLU A 369 11.11 14.04 -2.27
CA GLU A 369 12.56 13.80 -2.45
C GLU A 369 12.82 12.32 -2.77
N TRP A 370 12.27 11.41 -1.98
CA TRP A 370 12.41 9.97 -2.18
C TRP A 370 11.74 9.48 -3.48
N LEU A 371 10.55 9.99 -3.81
CA LEU A 371 9.81 9.63 -5.03
C LEU A 371 10.58 10.03 -6.30
N ASN A 372 11.15 11.24 -6.33
CA ASN A 372 11.93 11.75 -7.45
C ASN A 372 13.15 10.89 -7.75
N GLU A 373 13.80 10.37 -6.71
CA GLU A 373 14.98 9.50 -6.86
C GLU A 373 14.63 8.06 -7.24
N THR A 374 13.51 7.55 -6.72
CA THR A 374 13.21 6.10 -6.72
C THR A 374 12.27 5.70 -7.85
N ALA A 375 11.22 6.47 -8.13
CA ALA A 375 10.19 6.11 -9.13
C ALA A 375 10.76 5.81 -10.54
N PRO A 376 11.71 6.62 -11.07
CA PRO A 376 12.28 6.36 -12.40
C PRO A 376 13.02 5.02 -12.51
N ARG A 377 13.65 4.54 -11.42
CA ARG A 377 14.39 3.26 -11.39
C ARG A 377 13.46 2.06 -11.55
N TRP A 378 12.20 2.23 -11.20
CA TRP A 378 11.15 1.21 -11.30
C TRP A 378 10.27 1.41 -12.54
N GLY A 379 10.64 2.32 -13.45
CA GLY A 379 9.92 2.57 -14.71
C GLY A 379 8.58 3.29 -14.51
N VAL A 380 8.44 4.06 -13.43
CA VAL A 380 7.29 4.94 -13.19
C VAL A 380 7.68 6.37 -13.55
N GLU A 381 6.90 6.99 -14.44
CA GLU A 381 7.17 8.34 -14.95
C GLU A 381 6.83 9.41 -13.91
N LEU A 382 7.77 10.33 -13.63
CA LEU A 382 7.53 11.42 -12.67
C LEU A 382 6.42 12.37 -13.14
N ALA A 383 6.26 12.56 -14.45
CA ALA A 383 5.19 13.39 -15.01
C ALA A 383 3.80 12.85 -14.59
N GLU A 384 3.63 11.53 -14.55
CA GLU A 384 2.39 10.89 -14.11
C GLU A 384 2.13 11.13 -12.62
N LEU A 385 3.17 11.03 -11.79
CA LEU A 385 3.05 11.26 -10.35
C LEU A 385 2.73 12.72 -10.03
N HIS A 386 3.38 13.67 -10.72
CA HIS A 386 3.09 15.10 -10.59
C HIS A 386 1.69 15.47 -11.10
N GLU A 387 1.21 14.81 -12.16
CA GLU A 387 -0.16 15.00 -12.63
C GLU A 387 -1.18 14.53 -11.58
N LEU A 388 -1.00 13.33 -11.00
CA LEU A 388 -1.84 12.82 -9.92
C LEU A 388 -1.86 13.77 -8.73
N ASP A 389 -0.68 14.24 -8.33
CA ASP A 389 -0.50 15.18 -7.25
C ASP A 389 -1.20 16.53 -7.48
N GLY A 390 -1.03 17.09 -8.67
CA GLY A 390 -1.73 18.32 -9.09
C GLY A 390 -3.25 18.13 -9.15
N GLN A 391 -3.75 16.93 -9.45
CA GLN A 391 -5.17 16.61 -9.38
C GLN A 391 -5.67 16.51 -7.93
N LEU A 392 -4.88 15.93 -7.02
CA LEU A 392 -5.23 15.81 -5.60
C LEU A 392 -5.26 17.16 -4.88
N ARG A 393 -4.33 18.04 -5.22
CA ARG A 393 -4.17 19.39 -4.65
C ARG A 393 -4.77 20.49 -5.52
N ARG A 394 -5.67 20.09 -6.41
CA ARG A 394 -6.27 21.00 -7.38
C ARG A 394 -7.01 22.12 -6.66
N THR A 395 -6.76 23.36 -7.08
CA THR A 395 -7.47 24.53 -6.55
C THR A 395 -8.90 24.59 -7.06
N HIS A 396 -9.83 24.92 -6.16
CA HIS A 396 -11.24 25.17 -6.48
C HIS A 396 -11.57 26.63 -6.22
N VAL A 397 -12.15 27.31 -7.21
CA VAL A 397 -12.60 28.69 -7.11
C VAL A 397 -14.13 28.67 -7.09
N VAL A 398 -14.70 29.09 -5.97
CA VAL A 398 -16.13 28.96 -5.70
C VAL A 398 -16.77 30.35 -5.75
N PHE A 399 -17.78 30.53 -6.60
CA PHE A 399 -18.55 31.76 -6.74
C PHE A 399 -20.02 31.49 -6.41
N ARG A 400 -20.53 32.17 -5.38
CA ARG A 400 -21.97 32.19 -5.09
C ARG A 400 -22.59 33.44 -5.70
N LEU A 401 -23.58 33.24 -6.58
CA LEU A 401 -24.36 34.32 -7.19
C LEU A 401 -25.79 34.23 -6.68
N ARG A 402 -26.28 35.29 -6.04
CA ARG A 402 -27.69 35.44 -5.67
C ARG A 402 -28.28 36.62 -6.43
N PRO A 403 -29.47 36.50 -7.03
CA PRO A 403 -30.18 37.66 -7.58
C PRO A 403 -30.30 38.74 -6.51
N ASP A 404 -30.02 39.98 -6.88
CA ASP A 404 -30.28 41.10 -5.98
C ASP A 404 -31.79 41.27 -5.74
N LEU A 405 -32.16 41.74 -4.54
CA LEU A 405 -33.56 41.91 -4.14
C LEU A 405 -34.29 42.96 -4.99
N LEU A 406 -33.56 43.90 -5.60
CA LEU A 406 -34.10 44.93 -6.49
C LEU A 406 -34.10 44.51 -7.96
N GLY A 407 -33.56 43.32 -8.29
CA GLY A 407 -33.59 42.73 -9.62
C GLY A 407 -32.51 43.21 -10.59
N GLU A 408 -31.63 44.12 -10.18
CA GLU A 408 -30.48 44.55 -10.98
C GLU A 408 -29.20 43.84 -10.51
N GLY A 409 -28.76 42.82 -11.26
CA GLY A 409 -27.49 42.13 -11.01
C GLY A 409 -27.51 41.04 -9.92
N PHE A 410 -26.31 40.68 -9.47
CA PHE A 410 -26.06 39.57 -8.54
C PHE A 410 -25.26 40.04 -7.33
N GLN A 411 -25.67 39.59 -6.15
CA GLN A 411 -24.79 39.57 -4.99
C GLN A 411 -23.82 38.41 -5.13
N VAL A 412 -22.52 38.74 -5.15
CA VAL A 412 -21.45 37.78 -5.42
C VAL A 412 -20.65 37.53 -4.14
N THR A 413 -20.26 36.29 -3.92
CA THR A 413 -19.29 35.93 -2.88
C THR A 413 -18.34 34.90 -3.46
N GLY A 414 -17.03 35.15 -3.37
CA GLY A 414 -15.98 34.28 -3.88
C GLY A 414 -15.17 33.62 -2.76
N TRP A 415 -14.69 32.40 -2.99
CA TRP A 415 -13.72 31.72 -2.13
C TRP A 415 -12.73 30.92 -2.98
N SER A 416 -11.48 30.81 -2.52
CA SER A 416 -10.50 29.86 -3.06
C SER A 416 -10.23 28.75 -2.05
N VAL A 417 -10.28 27.51 -2.52
CA VAL A 417 -10.09 26.31 -1.68
C VAL A 417 -8.89 25.53 -2.22
N HIS A 418 -7.88 25.35 -1.37
CA HIS A 418 -6.63 24.64 -1.67
C HIS A 418 -6.25 23.77 -0.47
N ASP A 419 -5.95 22.49 -0.67
CA ASP A 419 -5.51 21.55 0.40
C ASP A 419 -6.40 21.58 1.68
N ALA A 420 -7.72 21.68 1.50
CA ALA A 420 -8.72 21.85 2.57
C ALA A 420 -8.58 23.14 3.41
N GLU A 421 -7.56 23.96 3.18
CA GLU A 421 -7.49 25.34 3.62
C GLU A 421 -8.39 26.19 2.71
N VAL A 422 -9.40 26.81 3.32
CA VAL A 422 -10.22 27.81 2.64
C VAL A 422 -9.53 29.15 2.82
N ARG A 423 -8.92 29.66 1.75
CA ARG A 423 -8.47 31.05 1.73
C ARG A 423 -9.68 31.91 1.40
N GLN A 424 -10.06 32.72 2.38
CA GLN A 424 -11.13 33.67 2.23
C GLN A 424 -10.59 34.92 1.53
N GLU A 425 -10.86 35.02 0.23
CA GLU A 425 -10.83 36.27 -0.51
C GLU A 425 -12.29 36.66 -0.76
N ALA A 426 -12.99 37.03 0.31
CA ALA A 426 -14.39 37.44 0.20
C ALA A 426 -14.46 38.80 -0.50
N TYR A 427 -14.74 38.78 -1.81
CA TYR A 427 -15.27 39.92 -2.55
C TYR A 427 -16.74 40.12 -2.16
N THR A 428 -17.03 40.50 -0.91
CA THR A 428 -18.36 41.01 -0.58
C THR A 428 -18.41 42.47 -0.95
N ASP A 429 -18.76 42.75 -2.20
CA ASP A 429 -19.17 44.10 -2.57
C ASP A 429 -20.59 44.38 -2.07
N SER A 430 -20.82 45.63 -1.67
CA SER A 430 -22.14 46.13 -1.29
C SER A 430 -23.05 46.29 -2.52
N GLU A 431 -22.45 46.50 -3.68
CA GLU A 431 -23.16 46.74 -4.94
C GLU A 431 -23.35 45.45 -5.75
N PRO A 432 -24.55 45.23 -6.34
CA PRO A 432 -24.79 44.10 -7.24
C PRO A 432 -23.87 44.12 -8.47
N TRP A 433 -23.37 42.95 -8.88
CA TRP A 433 -22.54 42.77 -10.07
C TRP A 433 -23.37 42.28 -11.24
N ASP A 434 -23.09 42.79 -12.44
CA ASP A 434 -23.54 42.16 -13.68
C ASP A 434 -22.59 41.04 -14.12
N LEU A 435 -22.99 40.24 -15.11
CA LEU A 435 -22.17 39.12 -15.61
C LEU A 435 -20.82 39.59 -16.20
N PRO A 436 -20.73 40.71 -16.95
CA PRO A 436 -19.44 41.27 -17.36
C PRO A 436 -18.49 41.55 -16.19
N ARG A 437 -18.97 42.14 -15.09
CA ARG A 437 -18.16 42.37 -13.90
C ARG A 437 -17.73 41.07 -13.24
N VAL A 438 -18.64 40.09 -13.11
CA VAL A 438 -18.29 38.74 -12.64
C VAL A 438 -17.17 38.12 -13.47
N ALA A 439 -17.22 38.26 -14.80
CA ALA A 439 -16.21 37.72 -15.70
C ALA A 439 -14.84 38.40 -15.55
N LEU A 440 -14.81 39.72 -15.31
CA LEU A 440 -13.58 40.46 -15.05
C LEU A 440 -12.88 39.94 -13.79
N GLU A 441 -13.60 39.92 -12.67
CA GLU A 441 -13.09 39.52 -11.36
C GLU A 441 -12.68 38.05 -11.35
N LEU A 442 -13.45 37.17 -12.00
CA LEU A 442 -13.08 35.77 -12.21
C LEU A 442 -11.77 35.63 -13.00
N GLY A 443 -11.55 36.48 -14.00
CA GLY A 443 -10.30 36.51 -14.76
C GLY A 443 -9.08 36.87 -13.91
N GLU A 444 -9.23 37.84 -13.01
CA GLU A 444 -8.19 38.26 -12.07
C GLU A 444 -7.87 37.15 -11.06
N VAL A 445 -8.90 36.58 -10.42
CA VAL A 445 -8.73 35.46 -9.49
C VAL A 445 -8.01 34.29 -10.16
N ILE A 446 -8.42 33.89 -11.37
CA ILE A 446 -7.75 32.80 -12.10
C ILE A 446 -6.30 33.18 -12.46
N ALA A 447 -6.03 34.46 -12.74
CA ALA A 447 -4.69 34.93 -13.09
C ALA A 447 -3.70 34.86 -11.93
N ASP A 448 -4.15 34.99 -10.68
CA ASP A 448 -3.29 34.83 -9.50
C ASP A 448 -2.78 33.39 -9.35
N TYR A 449 -3.55 32.41 -9.82
CA TYR A 449 -3.13 31.00 -9.86
C TYR A 449 -2.35 30.64 -11.13
N ALA A 450 -2.09 31.61 -12.02
CA ALA A 450 -1.51 31.35 -13.34
C ALA A 450 -0.03 30.99 -13.37
N GLY A 451 0.70 31.16 -12.27
CA GLY A 451 2.02 30.55 -12.07
C GLY A 451 1.96 29.02 -11.99
N ASP A 452 0.89 28.48 -11.38
CA ASP A 452 0.63 27.04 -11.19
C ASP A 452 -0.24 26.41 -12.29
N LEU A 453 -0.81 27.23 -13.19
CA LEU A 453 -1.61 26.79 -14.34
C LEU A 453 -0.86 25.93 -15.37
N GLN A 454 0.46 25.78 -15.26
CA GLN A 454 1.24 24.97 -16.19
C GLN A 454 1.02 23.45 -16.03
N ALA A 455 0.49 22.99 -14.88
CA ALA A 455 0.21 21.57 -14.66
C ALA A 455 -1.29 21.22 -14.69
N VAL A 456 -2.13 21.85 -13.85
CA VAL A 456 -3.57 21.52 -13.72
C VAL A 456 -4.41 22.78 -13.53
N ALA A 457 -5.37 23.05 -14.43
CA ALA A 457 -6.25 24.22 -14.33
C ALA A 457 -7.22 24.11 -13.12
N PRO A 458 -7.53 25.19 -12.38
CA PRO A 458 -8.46 25.17 -11.27
C PRO A 458 -9.88 24.82 -11.73
N VAL A 459 -10.69 24.26 -10.84
CA VAL A 459 -12.14 24.06 -11.10
C VAL A 459 -12.89 25.30 -10.63
N VAL A 460 -13.72 25.86 -11.51
CA VAL A 460 -14.60 26.98 -11.17
C VAL A 460 -16.00 26.44 -10.85
N GLU A 461 -16.46 26.67 -9.63
CA GLU A 461 -17.77 26.22 -9.13
C GLU A 461 -18.72 27.40 -8.96
N PHE A 462 -19.86 27.37 -9.64
CA PHE A 462 -20.90 28.37 -9.46
C PHE A 462 -22.03 27.83 -8.59
N LEU A 463 -22.21 28.41 -7.40
CA LEU A 463 -23.36 28.18 -6.54
C LEU A 463 -24.49 29.12 -6.98
N LEU A 464 -25.53 28.54 -7.57
CA LEU A 464 -26.64 29.25 -8.21
C LEU A 464 -27.98 28.79 -7.62
N PRO A 465 -28.99 29.68 -7.51
CA PRO A 465 -30.37 29.26 -7.32
C PRO A 465 -30.81 28.32 -8.45
N LEU A 466 -31.75 27.43 -8.17
CA LEU A 466 -32.25 26.43 -9.10
C LEU A 466 -32.71 27.05 -10.43
N ALA A 467 -33.36 28.22 -10.37
CA ALA A 467 -33.81 28.97 -11.54
C ALA A 467 -32.68 29.43 -12.48
N LEU A 468 -31.45 29.51 -11.98
CA LEU A 468 -30.27 30.01 -12.69
C LEU A 468 -29.29 28.91 -13.10
N LEU A 469 -29.59 27.62 -12.90
CA LEU A 469 -28.68 26.54 -13.32
C LEU A 469 -28.41 26.51 -14.84
N ASP A 470 -29.31 27.11 -15.64
CA ASP A 470 -29.13 27.27 -17.08
C ASP A 470 -28.45 28.59 -17.47
N GLN A 471 -28.03 29.43 -16.52
CA GLN A 471 -27.21 30.59 -16.83
C GLN A 471 -25.90 30.14 -17.51
N GLU A 472 -25.50 30.81 -18.58
CA GLU A 472 -24.29 30.47 -19.36
C GLU A 472 -22.99 30.92 -18.67
N VAL A 473 -22.81 30.53 -17.41
CA VAL A 473 -21.65 30.91 -16.59
C VAL A 473 -20.32 30.38 -17.13
N GLU A 474 -20.33 29.22 -17.80
CA GLU A 474 -19.14 28.67 -18.45
C GLU A 474 -18.77 29.41 -19.74
N ALA A 475 -19.71 30.19 -20.31
CA ALA A 475 -19.49 30.98 -21.51
C ALA A 475 -18.96 32.40 -21.20
N LEU A 476 -18.82 32.75 -19.91
CA LEU A 476 -18.33 34.07 -19.50
C LEU A 476 -16.96 34.37 -20.11
N PRO A 477 -16.79 35.51 -20.81
CA PRO A 477 -15.55 35.86 -21.46
C PRO A 477 -14.55 36.39 -20.42
N VAL A 478 -13.54 35.60 -20.10
CA VAL A 478 -12.50 35.97 -19.13
C VAL A 478 -11.17 36.21 -19.83
N ARG A 479 -10.34 37.06 -19.23
CA ARG A 479 -8.97 37.31 -19.67
C ARG A 479 -8.01 36.87 -18.57
N VAL A 480 -7.18 35.88 -18.88
CA VAL A 480 -6.19 35.32 -17.96
C VAL A 480 -4.83 35.44 -18.61
N GLN A 481 -4.00 36.37 -18.10
CA GLN A 481 -2.71 36.72 -18.70
C GLN A 481 -2.83 37.03 -20.21
N GLN A 482 -2.23 36.19 -21.08
CA GLN A 482 -2.24 36.32 -22.55
C GLN A 482 -3.39 35.56 -23.23
N ARG A 483 -4.20 34.81 -22.47
CA ARG A 483 -5.34 34.03 -22.98
C ARG A 483 -6.63 34.80 -22.75
N SER A 484 -7.51 34.79 -23.76
CA SER A 484 -8.84 35.38 -23.68
C SER A 484 -9.84 34.41 -24.31
N GLY A 485 -10.97 34.20 -23.65
CA GLY A 485 -12.01 33.30 -24.14
C GLY A 485 -13.00 32.91 -23.04
N PRO A 486 -13.97 32.04 -23.36
CA PRO A 486 -14.89 31.50 -22.38
C PRO A 486 -14.16 30.78 -21.24
N VAL A 487 -14.55 31.04 -20.00
CA VAL A 487 -13.93 30.39 -18.83
C VAL A 487 -14.01 28.86 -18.89
N GLY A 488 -15.08 28.31 -19.47
CA GLY A 488 -15.28 26.88 -19.67
C GLY A 488 -14.33 26.19 -20.67
N GLU A 489 -13.54 26.97 -21.42
CA GLU A 489 -12.43 26.46 -22.26
C GLU A 489 -11.09 26.52 -21.53
N LEU A 490 -10.93 27.48 -20.62
CA LEU A 490 -9.72 27.66 -19.84
C LEU A 490 -9.68 26.71 -18.63
N CYS A 491 -10.81 26.55 -17.96
CA CYS A 491 -10.97 25.83 -16.70
C CYS A 491 -12.21 24.91 -16.76
N PRO A 492 -12.25 23.79 -16.01
CA PRO A 492 -13.52 23.11 -15.77
C PRO A 492 -14.47 24.04 -15.03
N VAL A 493 -15.71 24.10 -15.51
CA VAL A 493 -16.77 24.91 -14.90
C VAL A 493 -17.96 24.02 -14.58
N VAL A 494 -18.40 24.07 -13.33
CA VAL A 494 -19.51 23.28 -12.80
C VAL A 494 -20.52 24.17 -12.07
N VAL A 495 -21.77 23.71 -11.98
CA VAL A 495 -22.84 24.40 -11.26
C VAL A 495 -23.31 23.60 -10.05
N ARG A 496 -23.76 24.31 -9.01
CA ARG A 496 -24.23 23.74 -7.75
C ARG A 496 -25.51 24.44 -7.30
N PRO A 497 -26.59 23.71 -6.99
CA PRO A 497 -27.86 24.30 -6.56
C PRO A 497 -27.77 24.79 -5.10
N LEU A 498 -28.13 26.06 -4.86
CA LEU A 498 -28.11 26.66 -3.53
C LEU A 498 -29.10 26.01 -2.55
N GLU A 499 -30.24 25.56 -3.06
CA GLU A 499 -31.36 25.05 -2.27
C GLU A 499 -30.98 23.81 -1.45
N ARG A 500 -29.96 23.05 -1.89
CA ARG A 500 -29.46 21.90 -1.16
C ARG A 500 -28.64 22.26 0.08
N LEU A 501 -28.12 23.49 0.18
CA LEU A 501 -27.31 23.90 1.33
C LEU A 501 -28.15 24.05 2.60
N ASP A 502 -29.40 24.47 2.44
CA ASP A 502 -30.30 24.82 3.53
C ASP A 502 -31.08 23.61 4.07
N ASP A 503 -31.20 22.52 3.29
CA ASP A 503 -31.92 21.31 3.70
C ASP A 503 -30.97 20.20 4.21
N GLY A 504 -31.07 19.88 5.51
CA GLY A 504 -30.29 18.82 6.15
C GLY A 504 -30.55 17.41 5.57
N ALA A 505 -31.78 17.10 5.14
CA ALA A 505 -32.11 15.81 4.57
C ALA A 505 -31.48 15.64 3.17
N ALA A 506 -31.62 16.66 2.33
CA ALA A 506 -30.99 16.70 1.00
C ALA A 506 -29.46 16.55 1.09
N ARG A 507 -28.80 17.22 2.04
CA ARG A 507 -27.35 17.09 2.27
C ARG A 507 -26.93 15.69 2.68
N ASN A 508 -27.71 15.01 3.51
CA ASN A 508 -27.41 13.64 3.92
C ASN A 508 -27.56 12.65 2.76
N ALA A 509 -28.60 12.82 1.93
CA ALA A 509 -28.78 12.04 0.71
C ALA A 509 -27.60 12.26 -0.26
N LEU A 510 -27.20 13.52 -0.45
CA LEU A 510 -26.05 13.91 -1.25
C LEU A 510 -24.75 13.27 -0.75
N ARG A 511 -24.43 13.38 0.54
CA ARG A 511 -23.24 12.74 1.15
C ARG A 511 -23.22 11.23 0.94
N THR A 512 -24.38 10.59 1.01
CA THR A 512 -24.48 9.14 0.82
C THR A 512 -24.12 8.75 -0.62
N ARG A 513 -24.70 9.44 -1.62
CA ARG A 513 -24.36 9.17 -3.04
C ARG A 513 -22.97 9.64 -3.43
N TRP A 514 -22.46 10.71 -2.82
CA TRP A 514 -21.08 11.19 -3.01
C TRP A 514 -20.04 10.11 -2.62
N LYS A 515 -20.26 9.41 -1.50
CA LYS A 515 -19.44 8.24 -1.14
C LYS A 515 -19.50 7.13 -2.19
N GLY A 516 -20.65 6.94 -2.83
CA GLY A 516 -20.80 6.04 -3.98
C GLY A 516 -19.96 6.48 -5.17
N LEU A 517 -19.96 7.78 -5.51
CA LEU A 517 -19.16 8.34 -6.60
C LEU A 517 -17.66 8.13 -6.34
N ALA A 518 -17.21 8.39 -5.11
CA ALA A 518 -15.83 8.12 -4.68
C ALA A 518 -15.46 6.62 -4.79
N ALA A 519 -16.43 5.71 -4.65
CA ALA A 519 -16.21 4.28 -4.80
C ALA A 519 -16.14 3.81 -6.27
N CYS A 520 -16.81 4.49 -7.21
CA CYS A 520 -16.87 4.10 -8.64
C CYS A 520 -15.49 4.04 -9.33
N GLY A 521 -14.53 4.83 -8.87
CA GLY A 521 -13.16 4.70 -9.35
C GLY A 521 -12.87 5.34 -10.71
N ASP A 522 -11.80 4.84 -11.38
CA ASP A 522 -11.23 5.39 -12.64
C ASP A 522 -11.82 4.68 -13.86
N GLY A 523 -12.61 3.63 -13.61
CA GLY A 523 -13.29 2.87 -14.64
C GLY A 523 -14.58 3.53 -15.10
N TYR A 524 -14.98 3.22 -16.32
CA TYR A 524 -16.30 3.53 -16.83
C TYR A 524 -17.37 2.68 -16.12
N ALA A 525 -18.17 3.30 -15.27
CA ALA A 525 -19.20 2.64 -14.48
C ALA A 525 -20.59 2.87 -15.11
N ARG A 526 -20.94 2.06 -16.11
CA ARG A 526 -22.23 2.18 -16.83
C ARG A 526 -23.43 2.12 -15.88
N ASP A 527 -23.40 1.20 -14.91
CA ASP A 527 -24.49 0.99 -13.95
C ASP A 527 -24.62 2.11 -12.92
N ALA A 528 -23.62 2.99 -12.82
CA ALA A 528 -23.64 4.15 -11.95
C ALA A 528 -24.32 5.38 -12.60
N ILE A 529 -24.67 5.28 -13.89
CA ILE A 529 -25.34 6.32 -14.67
C ILE A 529 -26.83 6.02 -14.76
N HIS A 530 -27.64 6.96 -14.30
CA HIS A 530 -29.09 6.97 -14.43
C HIS A 530 -29.51 7.81 -15.65
N TRP A 531 -30.17 7.20 -16.62
CA TRP A 531 -30.68 7.90 -17.80
C TRP A 531 -32.11 8.38 -17.57
N VAL A 532 -32.33 9.67 -17.76
CA VAL A 532 -33.65 10.28 -17.67
C VAL A 532 -34.09 10.68 -19.07
N LEU A 533 -35.14 10.02 -19.58
CA LEU A 533 -35.74 10.29 -20.88
C LEU A 533 -37.03 11.09 -20.69
N GLY A 534 -37.28 12.04 -21.59
CA GLY A 534 -38.48 12.85 -21.58
C GLY A 534 -39.67 11.99 -21.98
N GLY A 535 -40.75 12.04 -21.20
CA GLY A 535 -41.88 11.12 -21.27
C GLY A 535 -42.33 10.71 -22.68
N GLY A 536 -41.97 9.49 -23.06
CA GLY A 536 -42.62 8.70 -24.12
C GLY A 536 -43.68 7.77 -23.51
N THR A 537 -44.51 7.17 -24.36
CA THR A 537 -45.57 6.25 -23.89
C THR A 537 -44.98 5.02 -23.17
N PRO A 538 -45.72 4.35 -22.26
CA PRO A 538 -45.23 3.20 -21.50
C PRO A 538 -44.67 2.05 -22.34
N GLN A 539 -45.01 2.01 -23.64
CA GLN A 539 -44.56 1.00 -24.60
C GLN A 539 -43.13 1.26 -25.12
N GLU A 540 -42.66 2.52 -25.13
CA GLU A 540 -41.29 2.90 -25.56
C GLU A 540 -40.27 2.74 -24.43
N ALA A 541 -40.73 2.65 -23.18
CA ALA A 541 -39.92 2.44 -21.97
C ALA A 541 -39.53 0.97 -21.71
N ALA A 542 -39.97 0.02 -22.56
CA ALA A 542 -39.81 -1.41 -22.31
C ALA A 542 -38.56 -2.04 -22.98
N ASP A 543 -37.93 -1.36 -23.95
CA ASP A 543 -36.82 -1.92 -24.74
C ASP A 543 -35.40 -1.49 -24.27
N HIS A 544 -35.26 -0.67 -23.20
CA HIS A 544 -34.04 0.12 -22.97
C HIS A 544 -33.48 0.16 -21.52
N GLY A 545 -33.31 -0.98 -20.84
CA GLY A 545 -32.53 -1.04 -19.57
C GLY A 545 -33.24 -0.38 -18.36
N PRO A 546 -32.61 -0.18 -17.19
CA PRO A 546 -33.32 0.16 -15.95
C PRO A 546 -33.76 1.62 -15.96
N GLU A 547 -34.84 1.88 -16.67
CA GLU A 547 -35.56 3.14 -16.77
C GLU A 547 -36.62 3.17 -15.65
N GLY A 548 -36.50 4.13 -14.73
CA GLY A 548 -37.36 4.20 -13.55
C GLY A 548 -37.17 5.48 -12.75
N ARG A 549 -38.02 5.71 -11.75
CA ARG A 549 -37.81 6.79 -10.76
C ARG A 549 -36.55 6.55 -9.96
N CYS A 550 -35.85 7.61 -9.59
CA CYS A 550 -34.66 7.49 -8.77
C CYS A 550 -35.09 7.13 -7.33
N THR A 551 -34.94 5.86 -6.92
CA THR A 551 -35.40 5.42 -5.60
C THR A 551 -34.29 5.52 -4.56
N PRO A 552 -34.63 5.75 -3.28
CA PRO A 552 -33.69 5.64 -2.17
C PRO A 552 -33.21 4.18 -2.05
N GLY A 553 -32.00 3.88 -2.55
CA GLY A 553 -31.43 2.53 -2.58
C GLY A 553 -30.66 2.21 -3.87
N ASP A 554 -30.93 2.94 -4.95
CA ASP A 554 -30.23 2.76 -6.23
C ASP A 554 -28.77 3.24 -6.13
N ALA A 555 -27.84 2.43 -6.67
CA ALA A 555 -26.40 2.72 -6.64
C ALA A 555 -25.95 3.81 -7.65
N HIS A 556 -26.89 4.48 -8.32
CA HIS A 556 -26.60 5.54 -9.28
C HIS A 556 -26.01 6.78 -8.61
N VAL A 557 -25.03 7.40 -9.26
CA VAL A 557 -24.31 8.59 -8.75
C VAL A 557 -24.19 9.70 -9.81
N CYS A 558 -24.58 9.41 -11.05
CA CYS A 558 -24.63 10.36 -12.14
C CYS A 558 -25.99 10.28 -12.83
N ALA A 559 -26.65 11.41 -13.07
CA ALA A 559 -27.87 11.49 -13.88
C ALA A 559 -27.57 12.10 -15.26
N ALA A 560 -28.01 11.45 -16.33
CA ALA A 560 -27.93 11.95 -17.70
C ALA A 560 -29.35 12.33 -18.18
N LEU A 561 -29.65 13.62 -18.23
CA LEU A 561 -30.97 14.16 -18.57
C LEU A 561 -31.07 14.33 -20.08
N ALA A 562 -31.44 13.26 -20.77
CA ALA A 562 -31.47 13.15 -22.23
C ALA A 562 -32.84 13.56 -22.81
N TYR A 563 -33.33 14.75 -22.44
CA TYR A 563 -34.58 15.30 -22.95
C TYR A 563 -34.54 16.81 -23.14
N THR A 564 -35.55 17.32 -23.85
CA THR A 564 -35.77 18.75 -23.99
C THR A 564 -36.67 19.21 -22.86
N ARG A 565 -36.18 20.13 -22.03
CA ARG A 565 -36.97 20.73 -20.96
C ARG A 565 -37.95 21.76 -21.55
N PRO A 566 -39.26 21.66 -21.27
CA PRO A 566 -40.26 22.61 -21.78
C PRO A 566 -40.20 23.97 -21.06
N HIS A 567 -39.71 23.98 -19.81
CA HIS A 567 -39.61 25.15 -18.95
C HIS A 567 -38.19 25.24 -18.36
N GLY A 568 -37.92 26.34 -17.64
CA GLY A 568 -36.64 26.53 -16.96
C GLY A 568 -36.38 25.49 -15.86
N PRO A 569 -35.14 25.43 -15.34
CA PRO A 569 -34.71 24.40 -14.39
C PRO A 569 -35.51 24.37 -13.08
N ALA A 570 -36.06 25.50 -12.64
CA ALA A 570 -36.91 25.57 -11.44
C ALA A 570 -38.25 24.84 -11.58
N GLU A 571 -38.77 24.70 -12.80
CA GLU A 571 -40.08 24.10 -13.09
C GLU A 571 -39.96 22.67 -13.62
N ASP A 572 -38.74 22.15 -13.73
CA ASP A 572 -38.50 20.81 -14.27
C ASP A 572 -38.64 19.73 -13.17
N PRO A 573 -39.69 18.89 -13.22
CA PRO A 573 -39.93 17.87 -12.20
C PRO A 573 -38.86 16.78 -12.19
N ALA A 574 -38.28 16.44 -13.35
CA ALA A 574 -37.30 15.38 -13.46
C ALA A 574 -35.93 15.82 -12.90
N LEU A 575 -35.53 17.06 -13.16
CA LEU A 575 -34.36 17.66 -12.50
C LEU A 575 -34.58 17.71 -10.98
N ARG A 576 -35.76 18.11 -10.52
CA ARG A 576 -36.09 18.19 -9.09
C ARG A 576 -36.03 16.82 -8.41
N GLU A 577 -36.54 15.78 -9.06
CA GLU A 577 -36.44 14.40 -8.57
C GLU A 577 -34.98 13.93 -8.45
N VAL A 578 -34.14 14.21 -9.45
CA VAL A 578 -32.70 13.94 -9.40
C VAL A 578 -32.05 14.70 -8.24
N LEU A 579 -32.49 15.94 -8.00
CA LEU A 579 -31.97 16.76 -6.93
C LEU A 579 -32.35 16.24 -5.54
N ASP A 580 -33.61 15.92 -5.33
CA ASP A 580 -34.18 15.40 -4.08
C ASP A 580 -33.64 14.01 -3.74
N ALA A 581 -33.34 13.19 -4.76
CA ALA A 581 -32.67 11.90 -4.61
C ALA A 581 -31.21 12.02 -4.14
N GLY A 582 -30.66 13.24 -4.07
CA GLY A 582 -29.29 13.50 -3.64
C GLY A 582 -28.24 13.19 -4.71
N MET A 583 -28.59 13.24 -6.01
CA MET A 583 -27.62 12.94 -7.07
C MET A 583 -26.48 13.97 -7.06
N PRO A 584 -25.20 13.54 -6.93
CA PRO A 584 -24.07 14.46 -6.87
C PRO A 584 -23.63 14.97 -8.24
N VAL A 585 -23.91 14.22 -9.30
CA VAL A 585 -23.54 14.56 -10.67
C VAL A 585 -24.76 14.53 -11.57
N ALA A 586 -24.97 15.58 -12.36
CA ALA A 586 -25.98 15.56 -13.42
C ALA A 586 -25.49 16.30 -14.67
N LEU A 587 -25.84 15.78 -15.85
CA LEU A 587 -25.49 16.38 -17.13
C LEU A 587 -26.72 16.56 -18.00
N TRP A 588 -26.78 17.70 -18.66
CA TRP A 588 -27.83 18.03 -19.62
C TRP A 588 -27.33 19.05 -20.63
N HIS A 589 -28.08 19.20 -21.73
CA HIS A 589 -27.89 20.30 -22.65
C HIS A 589 -28.98 21.35 -22.45
N ARG A 590 -28.62 22.64 -22.52
CA ARG A 590 -29.58 23.74 -22.52
C ARG A 590 -30.59 23.61 -23.67
N ALA A 591 -31.72 24.31 -23.53
CA ALA A 591 -32.76 24.36 -24.55
C ALA A 591 -32.29 25.18 -25.77
N ALA A 592 -31.48 24.56 -26.64
CA ALA A 592 -31.25 25.03 -28.00
C ALA A 592 -32.32 24.42 -28.94
N PRO A 593 -32.77 25.15 -29.98
CA PRO A 593 -33.70 24.61 -30.96
C PRO A 593 -33.02 23.47 -31.74
N GLU A 594 -33.66 22.31 -31.74
CA GLU A 594 -33.33 21.12 -32.55
C GLU A 594 -31.97 20.44 -32.30
N ARG A 595 -31.86 19.75 -31.16
CA ARG A 595 -30.92 18.62 -31.02
C ARG A 595 -31.72 17.31 -31.02
N PRO A 596 -31.89 16.63 -32.17
CA PRO A 596 -32.76 15.46 -32.27
C PRO A 596 -32.25 14.26 -31.46
N ASP A 597 -30.95 14.20 -31.14
CA ASP A 597 -30.34 13.06 -30.44
C ASP A 597 -29.50 13.48 -29.22
N ARG A 598 -30.20 13.93 -28.17
CA ARG A 598 -29.57 14.33 -26.89
C ARG A 598 -28.95 13.16 -26.15
N ARG A 599 -29.52 11.95 -26.28
CA ARG A 599 -29.00 10.74 -25.66
C ARG A 599 -27.62 10.41 -26.25
N THR A 600 -27.50 10.29 -27.57
CA THR A 600 -26.21 10.02 -28.22
C THR A 600 -25.18 11.10 -27.90
N ALA A 601 -25.60 12.37 -27.82
CA ALA A 601 -24.69 13.45 -27.43
C ALA A 601 -24.13 13.27 -26.01
N LEU A 602 -24.96 12.89 -25.03
CA LEU A 602 -24.51 12.61 -23.66
C LEU A 602 -23.73 11.28 -23.58
N GLU A 603 -24.09 10.26 -24.35
CA GLU A 603 -23.35 9.00 -24.45
C GLU A 603 -21.93 9.25 -24.97
N ALA A 604 -21.77 10.14 -25.97
CA ALA A 604 -20.45 10.54 -26.47
C ALA A 604 -19.57 11.25 -25.42
N VAL A 605 -20.19 11.88 -24.42
CA VAL A 605 -19.47 12.50 -23.28
C VAL A 605 -19.10 11.44 -22.24
N LEU A 606 -20.02 10.52 -21.92
CA LEU A 606 -19.91 9.59 -20.79
C LEU A 606 -19.17 8.28 -21.13
N ASN A 607 -19.30 7.77 -22.35
CA ASN A 607 -18.89 6.41 -22.68
C ASN A 607 -17.36 6.24 -22.58
N GLY A 608 -16.94 5.21 -21.83
CA GLY A 608 -15.52 4.89 -21.64
C GLY A 608 -14.75 5.89 -20.77
N ARG A 609 -15.45 6.76 -20.01
CA ARG A 609 -14.83 7.77 -19.13
C ARG A 609 -15.11 7.49 -17.66
N ALA A 610 -14.15 7.82 -16.80
CA ALA A 610 -14.37 7.83 -15.36
C ALA A 610 -15.33 8.97 -15.00
N LEU A 611 -16.29 8.70 -14.11
CA LEU A 611 -17.23 9.74 -13.66
C LEU A 611 -16.51 10.85 -12.89
N ARG A 612 -15.39 10.55 -12.23
CA ARG A 612 -14.58 11.54 -11.52
C ARG A 612 -13.92 12.58 -12.42
N ASP A 613 -13.67 12.22 -13.67
CA ASP A 613 -12.98 13.08 -14.64
C ASP A 613 -13.95 14.01 -15.39
N LEU A 614 -15.25 13.92 -15.08
CA LEU A 614 -16.28 14.63 -15.83
C LEU A 614 -16.05 16.15 -15.91
N PRO A 615 -15.59 16.86 -14.87
CA PRO A 615 -15.23 18.28 -15.00
C PRO A 615 -14.23 18.53 -16.15
N ASP A 616 -13.16 17.74 -16.26
CA ASP A 616 -12.17 17.88 -17.33
C ASP A 616 -12.67 17.35 -18.68
N VAL A 617 -13.48 16.27 -18.68
CA VAL A 617 -14.12 15.76 -19.90
C VAL A 617 -15.03 16.84 -20.49
N VAL A 618 -15.87 17.47 -19.68
CA VAL A 618 -16.78 18.53 -20.11
C VAL A 618 -16.02 19.77 -20.60
N ARG A 619 -14.94 20.19 -19.93
CA ARG A 619 -14.04 21.25 -20.43
C ARG A 619 -13.51 20.92 -21.84
N ARG A 620 -12.99 19.70 -22.03
CA ARG A 620 -12.47 19.25 -23.33
C ARG A 620 -13.57 19.22 -24.40
N GLN A 621 -14.78 18.78 -24.05
CA GLN A 621 -15.92 18.78 -24.97
C GLN A 621 -16.33 20.20 -25.39
N ARG A 622 -16.35 21.16 -24.46
CA ARG A 622 -16.61 22.58 -24.75
C ARG A 622 -15.54 23.17 -25.67
N THR A 623 -14.27 22.88 -25.39
CA THR A 623 -13.13 23.30 -26.22
C THR A 623 -13.23 22.72 -27.64
N ALA A 624 -13.53 21.42 -27.76
CA ALA A 624 -13.68 20.76 -29.05
C ALA A 624 -14.86 21.31 -29.86
N ALA A 625 -15.96 21.71 -29.20
CA ALA A 625 -17.13 22.29 -29.85
C ALA A 625 -16.88 23.66 -30.49
N ARG A 626 -15.76 24.32 -30.15
CA ARG A 626 -15.35 25.63 -30.65
C ARG A 626 -14.29 25.55 -31.74
N HIS A 627 -13.81 24.35 -32.04
CA HIS A 627 -12.89 24.13 -33.15
C HIS A 627 -13.55 24.56 -34.47
N PRO A 628 -12.84 25.21 -35.42
CA PRO A 628 -13.43 25.68 -36.68
C PRO A 628 -14.14 24.61 -37.52
N ASN A 629 -13.78 23.34 -37.32
CA ASN A 629 -14.37 22.18 -38.00
C ASN A 629 -15.47 21.47 -37.18
N ALA A 630 -15.85 21.98 -36.01
CA ALA A 630 -16.87 21.37 -35.18
C ALA A 630 -18.27 21.63 -35.74
N THR A 631 -19.14 20.63 -35.64
CA THR A 631 -20.54 20.80 -36.07
C THR A 631 -21.33 21.59 -35.03
N PRO A 632 -22.40 22.32 -35.42
CA PRO A 632 -23.29 22.98 -34.48
C PRO A 632 -23.87 22.02 -33.42
N GLU A 633 -24.05 20.75 -33.77
CA GLU A 633 -24.58 19.69 -32.91
C GLU A 633 -23.52 19.02 -32.02
N HIS A 634 -22.27 19.50 -32.01
CA HIS A 634 -21.18 18.91 -31.21
C HIS A 634 -21.52 18.85 -29.72
N ALA A 635 -21.32 17.69 -29.08
CA ALA A 635 -21.79 17.37 -27.72
C ALA A 635 -21.41 18.39 -26.62
N GLY A 636 -20.31 19.13 -26.79
CA GLY A 636 -19.92 20.23 -25.89
C GLY A 636 -20.79 21.49 -25.93
N ASN A 637 -21.53 21.74 -27.02
CA ASN A 637 -22.39 22.92 -27.16
C ASN A 637 -23.58 22.87 -26.18
N GLY A 638 -23.69 23.90 -25.34
CA GLY A 638 -24.74 24.05 -24.34
C GLY A 638 -24.71 22.98 -23.24
N LEU A 639 -23.59 22.28 -23.06
CA LEU A 639 -23.44 21.21 -22.06
C LEU A 639 -23.24 21.78 -20.67
N VAL A 640 -24.14 21.43 -19.76
CA VAL A 640 -24.10 21.81 -18.35
C VAL A 640 -23.71 20.58 -17.52
N LEU A 641 -22.84 20.82 -16.52
CA LEU A 641 -22.41 19.82 -15.56
C LEU A 641 -22.72 20.33 -14.16
N LEU A 642 -23.65 19.66 -13.49
CA LEU A 642 -23.83 19.77 -12.05
C LEU A 642 -22.84 18.85 -11.37
N TRP A 643 -22.09 19.40 -10.42
CA TRP A 643 -21.08 18.69 -9.65
C TRP A 643 -21.12 19.18 -8.20
N ASP A 644 -21.75 18.41 -7.32
CA ASP A 644 -22.10 18.87 -5.99
C ASP A 644 -21.39 18.07 -4.91
N ASP A 645 -20.23 18.58 -4.49
CA ASP A 645 -19.42 17.99 -3.42
C ASP A 645 -19.85 18.53 -2.04
N PRO A 646 -20.46 17.70 -1.16
CA PRO A 646 -20.96 18.14 0.13
C PRO A 646 -19.88 18.51 1.15
N ASP A 647 -18.62 18.11 0.92
CA ASP A 647 -17.49 18.36 1.83
C ASP A 647 -16.71 19.62 1.42
N ARG A 648 -16.88 20.07 0.17
CA ARG A 648 -16.34 21.33 -0.37
C ARG A 648 -17.30 22.51 -0.16
N LEU A 649 -17.57 22.83 1.10
CA LEU A 649 -18.29 24.05 1.50
C LEU A 649 -17.37 25.01 2.27
N PRO A 650 -17.37 26.31 1.92
CA PRO A 650 -16.73 27.35 2.73
C PRO A 650 -17.21 27.28 4.20
N PRO A 651 -16.37 27.59 5.20
CA PRO A 651 -16.70 27.44 6.63
C PRO A 651 -17.98 28.17 7.03
N GLU A 652 -18.26 29.32 6.43
CA GLU A 652 -19.45 30.15 6.66
C GLU A 652 -20.75 29.49 6.18
N LEU A 653 -20.64 28.55 5.24
CA LEU A 653 -21.73 27.73 4.70
C LEU A 653 -21.78 26.34 5.35
N ARG A 654 -20.79 25.99 6.17
CA ARG A 654 -20.84 24.77 6.99
C ARG A 654 -21.80 25.02 8.15
N TRP A 655 -23.00 24.48 8.05
CA TRP A 655 -23.95 24.46 9.17
C TRP A 655 -23.26 23.87 10.42
N GLN A 656 -23.12 24.68 11.46
CA GLN A 656 -22.79 24.20 12.80
C GLN A 656 -24.11 23.97 13.54
N PRO A 657 -24.31 22.81 14.19
CA PRO A 657 -25.42 22.69 15.12
C PRO A 657 -25.31 23.81 16.16
N PRO A 658 -26.43 24.49 16.50
CA PRO A 658 -26.38 25.52 17.52
C PRO A 658 -25.86 24.88 18.80
N VAL A 659 -24.66 25.28 19.22
CA VAL A 659 -24.15 24.95 20.54
C VAL A 659 -25.05 25.68 21.51
N LEU A 660 -25.93 24.96 22.19
CA LEU A 660 -26.67 25.48 23.33
C LEU A 660 -25.66 25.87 24.40
N SER A 661 -25.19 27.11 24.36
CA SER A 661 -24.42 27.73 25.42
C SER A 661 -25.36 28.01 26.58
N GLY A 662 -25.59 27.00 27.42
CA GLY A 662 -26.48 27.18 28.56
C GLY A 662 -26.97 25.89 29.20
N ALA A 663 -26.06 24.99 29.59
CA ALA A 663 -26.30 24.07 30.70
C ALA A 663 -24.93 23.63 31.25
N ALA A 664 -24.42 24.37 32.22
CA ALA A 664 -23.44 23.85 33.16
C ALA A 664 -24.17 22.87 34.14
N PRO A 665 -23.46 21.87 34.70
CA PRO A 665 -24.05 20.80 35.52
C PRO A 665 -24.79 21.29 36.78
#